data_AF-A0A351TJ57-F1
#
_entry.id   AF-A0A351TJ57-F1
#
_cell.length_a   1.000
_cell.length_b   1.000
_cell.length_c   1.000
_cell.angle_alpha   90.00
_cell.angle_beta   90.00
_cell.angle_gamma   90.00
#
_symmetry.space_group_name_H-M   'P 1'
#
loop_
_entity.id
_entity.type
_entity.pdbx_description
1 polymer ?
#
loop_
_entity_poly.entity_id
_entity_poly.type
_entity_poly.pdbx_seq_one_letter_code
_entity_poly.pdbx_strand_id
1 'polypeptide(L)'
;MGVKTIVKRIGAKAGDKVAKLSALSPEQVQEIQLKREEYLLEKPAPDDEVARVCTERMMAASSVEIFHAYLPQIRELYLPVKKDAEYERPFDAGHNVRYFNITKWVVDKKENSLEKLVNVYAVLSNEDCNIALVFHRMQRNTDVYLAVVNRENADNNTNVNAFKERLEEAVRGNFPGAEWKNGGVYEGIGVIPYLKNDKDYSVASASNIPTEKSEKFISQTIEKLLDGIIPNTNKTEYTLILLATPIQDVEDRKLKLGEFYSGLAPYASWQTSFQFTENSAVGSGATVGVNIGASAGIQNGQNYSMTDTDSVSANSAKTETESRNDTIAESRAEAESSSSAHTDATNRNATKSHNVNESYGTNSAVSNGENHSQGSSATVSVNGEAGVEIFGIKASAGSGLSGTANVTDGTSFSVTNGESYNQSVGKSIAESLGKTASDTLTKGLTKTISNSVSQTTGTAVANTLGRAVTKAMAKTAGTAKSVSFGGNFGANFARSSTVTATVGKNEGITQSFTNFNIKHALELLENQMKRLEQSTALGMWDFAAYVLSEDPNVANNVAHTYLALTLGEESYMSKSAINLWRGNVEEERVLAKEICGYLKEFRHPVFCLNPRIVEADPGSVIVNEDKNPEDLSFITYPPIVTATTSLSGKELAYSLNFPQKSIAGLPILECAEFGRNVVTYDCVDAEEEKIELGKIFHMNHMENNQVALSKKSLASHTFITGSTGSGKSNTVYQILRKLKKDAKFLVVEPAKGEYKNIFGNDKEVSVYGTNPAVMPLLRINPFSFPKTIHVLEHLDRLIEIFNVCWPMYAAMPAVLKSAVEKSYTDCGWDLIRSLNQYENDLYPTFSDVADNIKYIIDSSEYDNENKGAYKGSLLTRLQSLTNGINGLIFSSDEISDSELFDENVIVDLSRVGSSETKALIMGMLVLKLQEYRMTGTNGMNSGLKHVTVLEEAHNILRRTSIEQSAEGANLLGKSVEMLANAIAEMRTYGEGFIIADQAPGLMDMSVIRNTNTKIIMRLPDQTDRELVGKAANLNEDQIAELAKLPCGVAAVYQNEWVQAVLCKVEKYVGSSYSYSYTPKEDDYVGAEVDDVEESLLECIMNKELFRKGKQTDIRKLETKIIKSRLDTTVKCDFMDYISREKDGIEALRVLIYDFLGAEEAIRASKKSGDIMEWINLVVSRLKPSIMGYSKKHIDMVMALILYEQSVRDASYNNIFCKFTEIYNEKGGVF
;
A
#
# COMPACT_ATOMS: atom_id res chain seq x y z
N MET A 1 -60.52 12.44 44.46
CA MET A 1 -61.40 13.63 44.62
C MET A 1 -60.78 14.79 43.83
N GLY A 2 -61.53 15.76 43.33
CA GLY A 2 -60.90 16.96 42.72
C GLY A 2 -61.73 17.81 41.76
N VAL A 3 -62.67 17.25 41.00
CA VAL A 3 -63.47 18.01 40.01
C VAL A 3 -64.95 17.65 40.13
N LYS A 4 -65.71 18.36 40.99
CA LYS A 4 -67.17 18.16 41.11
C LYS A 4 -67.97 19.41 41.55
N THR A 5 -67.40 20.61 41.37
CA THR A 5 -67.86 21.81 42.13
C THR A 5 -67.91 23.14 41.36
N ILE A 6 -67.74 23.18 40.03
CA ILE A 6 -67.84 24.43 39.23
C ILE A 6 -68.86 24.30 38.08
N VAL A 7 -70.09 23.93 38.42
CA VAL A 7 -71.27 24.03 37.51
C VAL A 7 -72.51 24.60 38.23
N LYS A 8 -72.58 24.51 39.57
CA LYS A 8 -73.83 24.72 40.31
C LYS A 8 -74.06 26.11 40.91
N ARG A 9 -73.59 27.19 40.24
CA ARG A 9 -74.09 28.56 40.47
C ARG A 9 -73.69 29.58 39.38
N ILE A 10 -74.50 29.68 38.32
CA ILE A 10 -74.92 30.93 37.63
C ILE A 10 -76.11 30.48 36.75
N GLY A 11 -77.31 30.98 37.08
CA GLY A 11 -78.56 30.40 36.58
C GLY A 11 -79.78 31.22 36.99
N ALA A 12 -79.68 32.54 36.87
CA ALA A 12 -80.80 33.46 37.07
C ALA A 12 -80.53 34.80 36.37
N LYS A 13 -81.49 35.23 35.55
CA LYS A 13 -81.68 36.62 35.04
C LYS A 13 -80.55 37.24 34.20
N ALA A 14 -80.46 36.82 32.94
CA ALA A 14 -80.15 37.71 31.81
C ALA A 14 -80.73 37.13 30.51
N GLY A 15 -82.02 37.34 30.27
CA GLY A 15 -82.65 37.09 28.97
C GLY A 15 -82.36 38.23 27.98
N ASP A 16 -82.81 38.06 26.74
CA ASP A 16 -82.92 39.10 25.71
C ASP A 16 -81.64 39.83 25.28
N LYS A 17 -80.75 39.14 24.54
CA LYS A 17 -80.17 39.74 23.31
C LYS A 17 -79.50 38.85 22.22
N VAL A 18 -79.58 37.52 22.27
CA VAL A 18 -79.06 36.66 21.18
C VAL A 18 -80.14 35.71 20.61
N ALA A 19 -81.30 36.27 20.24
CA ALA A 19 -82.38 35.55 19.57
C ALA A 19 -82.25 35.62 18.03
N LYS A 20 -81.19 35.01 17.47
CA LYS A 20 -81.05 34.63 16.04
C LYS A 20 -79.70 33.91 15.80
N LEU A 21 -79.76 32.63 15.40
CA LEU A 21 -78.72 31.77 14.77
C LEU A 21 -78.50 30.36 15.38
N SER A 22 -79.55 29.70 15.84
CA SER A 22 -79.69 28.23 15.75
C SER A 22 -81.17 27.85 15.87
N ALA A 23 -81.58 26.70 15.34
CA ALA A 23 -82.98 26.29 15.22
C ALA A 23 -83.24 24.92 15.88
N LEU A 24 -82.87 24.80 17.15
CA LEU A 24 -83.18 23.65 18.01
C LEU A 24 -83.85 24.18 19.29
N SER A 25 -84.82 23.44 19.84
CA SER A 25 -85.43 23.78 21.13
C SER A 25 -84.47 23.51 22.29
N PRO A 26 -84.61 24.20 23.45
CA PRO A 26 -83.82 23.90 24.64
C PRO A 26 -83.93 22.43 25.09
N GLU A 27 -85.07 21.81 24.86
CA GLU A 27 -85.36 20.42 25.19
C GLU A 27 -84.66 19.46 24.22
N GLN A 28 -84.65 19.76 22.91
CA GLN A 28 -83.89 18.98 21.91
C GLN A 28 -82.39 19.05 22.19
N VAL A 29 -81.85 20.21 22.54
CA VAL A 29 -80.43 20.36 22.93
C VAL A 29 -80.14 19.54 24.19
N GLN A 30 -81.06 19.49 25.15
CA GLN A 30 -80.92 18.68 26.36
C GLN A 30 -81.02 17.16 26.07
N GLU A 31 -81.87 16.73 25.14
CA GLU A 31 -81.98 15.32 24.72
C GLU A 31 -80.75 14.86 23.91
N ILE A 32 -80.24 15.70 23.00
CA ILE A 32 -78.98 15.45 22.28
C ILE A 32 -77.81 15.38 23.28
N GLN A 33 -77.74 16.30 24.24
CA GLN A 33 -76.71 16.27 25.28
C GLN A 33 -76.83 15.03 26.19
N LEU A 34 -78.04 14.55 26.50
CA LEU A 34 -78.26 13.30 27.23
C LEU A 34 -77.81 12.07 26.42
N LYS A 35 -78.21 11.94 25.16
CA LYS A 35 -77.77 10.84 24.26
C LYS A 35 -76.27 10.86 24.01
N ARG A 36 -75.66 12.05 23.98
CA ARG A 36 -74.21 12.25 23.93
C ARG A 36 -73.53 11.79 25.22
N GLU A 37 -74.08 12.11 26.39
CA GLU A 37 -73.55 11.63 27.68
C GLU A 37 -73.75 10.11 27.85
N GLU A 38 -74.84 9.55 27.34
CA GLU A 38 -75.13 8.11 27.31
C GLU A 38 -74.16 7.35 26.38
N TYR A 39 -73.93 7.82 25.16
CA TYR A 39 -72.93 7.26 24.24
C TYR A 39 -71.48 7.43 24.75
N LEU A 40 -71.20 8.47 25.54
CA LEU A 40 -69.91 8.65 26.24
C LEU A 40 -69.79 7.79 27.51
N LEU A 41 -70.88 7.18 27.98
CA LEU A 41 -70.91 6.20 29.07
C LEU A 41 -70.90 4.74 28.56
N GLU A 42 -71.39 4.48 27.36
CA GLU A 42 -71.15 3.24 26.61
C GLU A 42 -69.66 3.11 26.24
N LYS A 43 -68.86 2.61 27.18
CA LYS A 43 -67.47 2.22 26.92
C LYS A 43 -67.42 1.03 25.95
N PRO A 44 -66.79 1.16 24.76
CA PRO A 44 -66.02 0.05 24.22
C PRO A 44 -64.81 -0.14 25.15
N ALA A 45 -64.88 -1.09 26.08
CA ALA A 45 -63.88 -1.24 27.13
C ALA A 45 -62.57 -1.79 26.56
N PRO A 46 -61.44 -1.03 26.61
CA PRO A 46 -60.10 -1.56 26.29
C PRO A 46 -59.55 -2.46 27.41
N ASP A 47 -60.42 -2.76 28.37
CA ASP A 47 -60.19 -3.54 29.58
C ASP A 47 -60.79 -4.96 29.45
N ASP A 48 -61.34 -5.32 28.27
CA ASP A 48 -61.79 -6.68 27.95
C ASP A 48 -60.68 -7.69 28.22
N GLU A 49 -61.01 -8.73 28.99
CA GLU A 49 -60.05 -9.75 29.42
C GLU A 49 -59.58 -10.60 28.23
N VAL A 50 -60.43 -10.83 27.22
CA VAL A 50 -60.04 -11.56 26.01
C VAL A 50 -59.06 -10.74 25.17
N ALA A 51 -59.38 -9.48 24.86
CA ALA A 51 -58.49 -8.58 24.13
C ALA A 51 -57.16 -8.33 24.87
N ARG A 52 -57.17 -8.17 26.21
CA ARG A 52 -55.94 -8.01 27.00
C ARG A 52 -55.09 -9.27 26.97
N VAL A 53 -55.66 -10.45 27.24
CA VAL A 53 -54.93 -11.72 27.23
C VAL A 53 -54.44 -12.06 25.81
N CYS A 54 -55.20 -11.75 24.77
CA CYS A 54 -54.75 -11.90 23.38
C CYS A 54 -53.55 -10.99 23.09
N THR A 55 -53.65 -9.70 23.43
CA THR A 55 -52.55 -8.72 23.28
C THR A 55 -51.31 -9.16 24.05
N GLU A 56 -51.46 -9.63 25.30
CA GLU A 56 -50.36 -10.13 26.14
C GLU A 56 -49.72 -11.40 25.55
N ARG A 57 -50.51 -12.36 25.05
CA ARG A 57 -50.01 -13.56 24.35
C ARG A 57 -49.26 -13.19 23.06
N MET A 58 -49.80 -12.30 22.23
CA MET A 58 -49.18 -11.87 20.96
C MET A 58 -47.91 -11.06 21.21
N MET A 59 -47.89 -10.16 22.19
CA MET A 59 -46.69 -9.42 22.61
C MET A 59 -45.62 -10.34 23.21
N ALA A 60 -46.01 -11.42 23.88
CA ALA A 60 -45.07 -12.39 24.44
C ALA A 60 -44.48 -13.31 23.34
N ALA A 61 -45.32 -13.81 22.43
CA ALA A 61 -44.88 -14.60 21.27
C ALA A 61 -43.98 -13.76 20.33
N SER A 62 -44.38 -12.53 20.00
CA SER A 62 -43.54 -11.64 19.20
C SER A 62 -42.25 -11.26 19.93
N SER A 63 -42.25 -11.08 21.26
CA SER A 63 -41.01 -10.85 22.01
C SER A 63 -40.06 -12.06 21.99
N VAL A 64 -40.58 -13.28 21.89
CA VAL A 64 -39.79 -14.51 21.78
C VAL A 64 -39.17 -14.63 20.39
N GLU A 65 -39.92 -14.33 19.33
CA GLU A 65 -39.46 -14.43 17.93
C GLU A 65 -38.58 -13.25 17.51
N ILE A 66 -38.91 -12.00 17.88
CA ILE A 66 -38.16 -10.79 17.49
C ILE A 66 -36.83 -10.66 18.23
N PHE A 67 -36.83 -10.87 19.55
CA PHE A 67 -35.65 -10.61 20.40
C PHE A 67 -34.93 -11.88 20.86
N HIS A 68 -35.36 -13.05 20.37
CA HIS A 68 -34.91 -14.37 20.83
C HIS A 68 -34.85 -14.43 22.36
N ALA A 69 -35.95 -14.08 23.04
CA ALA A 69 -35.97 -13.84 24.50
C ALA A 69 -35.53 -15.05 25.36
N TYR A 70 -35.48 -16.24 24.77
CA TYR A 70 -34.92 -17.46 25.35
C TYR A 70 -33.38 -17.45 25.45
N LEU A 71 -32.63 -16.75 24.59
CA LEU A 71 -31.16 -16.82 24.50
C LEU A 71 -30.43 -16.66 25.85
N PRO A 72 -30.75 -15.68 26.72
CA PRO A 72 -30.07 -15.50 28.02
C PRO A 72 -30.61 -16.43 29.12
N GLN A 73 -31.57 -17.31 28.77
CA GLN A 73 -32.26 -18.24 29.67
C GLN A 73 -32.07 -19.71 29.23
N ILE A 74 -31.28 -20.00 28.18
CA ILE A 74 -31.06 -21.37 27.68
C ILE A 74 -30.57 -22.29 28.80
N ARG A 75 -29.58 -21.84 29.58
CA ARG A 75 -29.04 -22.60 30.73
C ARG A 75 -30.06 -22.86 31.85
N GLU A 76 -31.08 -22.02 31.99
CA GLU A 76 -32.09 -22.13 33.07
C GLU A 76 -33.33 -22.94 32.64
N LEU A 77 -33.75 -22.82 31.38
CA LEU A 77 -35.01 -23.36 30.88
C LEU A 77 -34.87 -24.61 29.99
N TYR A 78 -33.68 -24.88 29.43
CA TYR A 78 -33.47 -25.92 28.43
C TYR A 78 -32.34 -26.89 28.83
N LEU A 79 -32.35 -28.07 28.21
CA LEU A 79 -31.30 -29.09 28.32
C LEU A 79 -30.74 -29.40 26.93
N PRO A 80 -29.42 -29.66 26.78
CA PRO A 80 -28.87 -30.07 25.50
C PRO A 80 -29.44 -31.43 25.07
N VAL A 81 -29.83 -31.53 23.80
CA VAL A 81 -30.17 -32.80 23.14
C VAL A 81 -28.88 -33.61 22.96
N LYS A 82 -28.98 -34.94 22.88
CA LYS A 82 -27.81 -35.79 22.61
C LYS A 82 -27.34 -35.59 21.17
N LYS A 83 -26.03 -35.44 20.96
CA LYS A 83 -25.48 -35.08 19.63
C LYS A 83 -25.74 -36.10 18.51
N ASP A 84 -26.05 -37.36 18.85
CA ASP A 84 -26.34 -38.44 17.91
C ASP A 84 -27.86 -38.67 17.70
N ALA A 85 -28.72 -37.79 18.26
CA ALA A 85 -30.17 -37.84 18.09
C ALA A 85 -30.73 -36.82 17.06
N GLU A 86 -29.85 -36.04 16.40
CA GLU A 86 -30.21 -35.11 15.32
C GLU A 86 -30.44 -35.84 13.98
N TYR A 87 -29.91 -37.06 13.82
CA TYR A 87 -29.93 -37.84 12.58
C TYR A 87 -30.31 -39.30 12.85
N GLU A 88 -30.78 -40.01 11.82
CA GLU A 88 -31.06 -41.46 11.90
C GLU A 88 -29.80 -42.33 12.13
N ARG A 89 -28.62 -41.79 11.82
CA ARG A 89 -27.30 -42.41 12.03
C ARG A 89 -26.36 -41.43 12.75
N PRO A 90 -25.39 -41.91 13.56
CA PRO A 90 -24.37 -41.05 14.15
C PRO A 90 -23.66 -40.17 13.11
N PHE A 91 -23.20 -38.99 13.53
CA PHE A 91 -22.59 -38.03 12.62
C PHE A 91 -21.18 -38.45 12.19
N ASP A 92 -20.96 -38.70 10.89
CA ASP A 92 -19.65 -39.06 10.37
C ASP A 92 -18.86 -37.80 9.99
N ALA A 93 -18.07 -37.30 10.94
CA ALA A 93 -17.16 -36.18 10.70
C ALA A 93 -16.08 -36.48 9.63
N GLY A 94 -15.69 -37.74 9.42
CA GLY A 94 -14.72 -38.12 8.39
C GLY A 94 -15.24 -37.88 6.98
N HIS A 95 -16.51 -38.20 6.74
CA HIS A 95 -17.18 -37.89 5.48
C HIS A 95 -17.64 -36.43 5.39
N ASN A 96 -18.08 -35.80 6.50
CA ASN A 96 -18.83 -34.54 6.47
C ASN A 96 -18.12 -33.29 7.01
N VAL A 97 -16.92 -33.36 7.59
CA VAL A 97 -16.18 -32.16 8.09
C VAL A 97 -14.87 -31.98 7.33
N ARG A 98 -14.62 -30.76 6.84
CA ARG A 98 -13.37 -30.34 6.21
C ARG A 98 -12.83 -29.08 6.86
N TYR A 99 -11.51 -28.93 6.91
CA TYR A 99 -10.87 -27.72 7.43
C TYR A 99 -9.50 -27.47 6.78
N PHE A 100 -9.02 -26.24 6.90
CA PHE A 100 -7.65 -25.84 6.55
C PHE A 100 -7.10 -24.81 7.55
N ASN A 101 -5.79 -24.83 7.78
CA ASN A 101 -5.12 -23.98 8.77
C ASN A 101 -4.48 -22.77 8.06
N ILE A 102 -4.98 -21.56 8.32
CA ILE A 102 -4.45 -20.32 7.76
C ILE A 102 -3.12 -19.99 8.44
N THR A 103 -2.05 -19.88 7.65
CA THR A 103 -0.68 -19.63 8.13
C THR A 103 -0.10 -18.29 7.70
N LYS A 104 -0.69 -17.63 6.70
CA LYS A 104 -0.39 -16.24 6.32
C LYS A 104 -1.67 -15.58 5.86
N TRP A 105 -1.94 -14.36 6.31
CA TRP A 105 -3.01 -13.53 5.79
C TRP A 105 -2.41 -12.29 5.10
N VAL A 106 -3.00 -11.86 4.00
CA VAL A 106 -2.52 -10.70 3.22
C VAL A 106 -3.71 -9.77 2.96
N VAL A 107 -3.48 -8.47 3.11
CA VAL A 107 -4.50 -7.43 3.09
C VAL A 107 -3.97 -6.23 2.29
N ASP A 108 -4.77 -5.70 1.36
CA ASP A 108 -4.50 -4.40 0.74
C ASP A 108 -5.03 -3.26 1.62
N LYS A 109 -4.31 -2.15 1.67
CA LYS A 109 -4.68 -0.96 2.48
C LYS A 109 -5.89 -0.17 1.97
N LYS A 110 -6.23 -0.29 0.69
CA LYS A 110 -7.26 0.52 0.00
C LYS A 110 -8.61 -0.17 -0.11
N GLU A 111 -8.64 -1.50 0.03
CA GLU A 111 -9.84 -2.30 -0.14
C GLU A 111 -10.50 -2.64 1.21
N ASN A 112 -11.83 -2.63 1.26
CA ASN A 112 -12.54 -3.03 2.48
C ASN A 112 -12.48 -4.55 2.68
N SER A 113 -11.69 -4.99 3.67
CA SER A 113 -11.57 -6.40 4.05
C SER A 113 -12.91 -7.05 4.44
N LEU A 114 -13.86 -6.28 4.98
CA LEU A 114 -15.16 -6.79 5.39
C LEU A 114 -16.02 -7.16 4.17
N GLU A 115 -16.10 -6.29 3.16
CA GLU A 115 -16.82 -6.55 1.90
C GLU A 115 -16.23 -7.77 1.17
N LYS A 116 -14.90 -7.90 1.19
CA LYS A 116 -14.20 -9.09 0.70
C LYS A 116 -14.57 -10.37 1.46
N LEU A 117 -14.81 -10.31 2.77
CA LEU A 117 -15.31 -11.46 3.54
C LEU A 117 -16.80 -11.77 3.26
N VAL A 118 -17.65 -10.76 2.98
CA VAL A 118 -19.02 -11.02 2.49
C VAL A 118 -18.97 -11.86 1.22
N ASN A 119 -18.13 -11.48 0.24
CA ASN A 119 -17.94 -12.23 -0.99
C ASN A 119 -17.44 -13.68 -0.75
N VAL A 120 -16.56 -13.88 0.24
CA VAL A 120 -16.05 -15.22 0.59
C VAL A 120 -17.16 -16.13 1.14
N TYR A 121 -17.99 -15.62 2.05
CA TYR A 121 -19.04 -16.44 2.68
C TYR A 121 -20.27 -16.61 1.78
N ALA A 122 -20.60 -15.63 0.93
CA ALA A 122 -21.73 -15.69 -0.01
C ALA A 122 -21.67 -16.89 -0.99
N VAL A 123 -20.48 -17.42 -1.31
CA VAL A 123 -20.32 -18.60 -2.18
C VAL A 123 -20.98 -19.88 -1.61
N LEU A 124 -21.32 -19.87 -0.31
CA LEU A 124 -21.98 -20.97 0.40
C LEU A 124 -23.32 -20.56 1.05
N SER A 125 -23.88 -19.38 0.75
CA SER A 125 -25.11 -18.90 1.41
C SER A 125 -26.38 -19.70 1.08
N ASN A 126 -26.33 -20.54 0.05
CA ASN A 126 -27.47 -21.29 -0.48
C ASN A 126 -27.24 -22.82 -0.40
N GLU A 127 -26.28 -23.26 0.41
CA GLU A 127 -25.84 -24.66 0.55
C GLU A 127 -26.09 -25.16 1.99
N ASP A 128 -26.50 -26.42 2.17
CA ASP A 128 -26.75 -26.99 3.51
C ASP A 128 -25.46 -27.34 4.27
N CYS A 129 -24.75 -26.29 4.68
CA CYS A 129 -23.47 -26.38 5.35
C CYS A 129 -23.40 -25.57 6.65
N ASN A 130 -22.38 -25.83 7.48
CA ASN A 130 -21.95 -24.89 8.52
C ASN A 130 -20.55 -24.37 8.16
N ILE A 131 -20.28 -23.09 8.44
CA ILE A 131 -18.95 -22.49 8.35
C ILE A 131 -18.46 -22.16 9.76
N ALA A 132 -17.22 -22.56 10.10
CA ALA A 132 -16.59 -22.29 11.38
C ALA A 132 -15.22 -21.62 11.21
N LEU A 133 -15.06 -20.40 11.73
CA LEU A 133 -13.75 -19.76 11.93
C LEU A 133 -13.28 -20.03 13.37
N VAL A 134 -12.13 -20.69 13.52
CA VAL A 134 -11.67 -21.24 14.79
C VAL A 134 -10.30 -20.71 15.17
N PHE A 135 -10.21 -20.01 16.30
CA PHE A 135 -8.97 -19.54 16.90
C PHE A 135 -8.61 -20.40 18.11
N HIS A 136 -7.53 -21.17 18.03
CA HIS A 136 -6.98 -21.91 19.16
C HIS A 136 -5.81 -21.15 19.79
N ARG A 137 -6.03 -20.56 20.96
CA ARG A 137 -5.04 -19.73 21.67
C ARG A 137 -4.29 -20.58 22.70
N MET A 138 -3.02 -20.83 22.39
CA MET A 138 -2.03 -21.47 23.26
C MET A 138 -1.17 -20.40 23.97
N GLN A 139 -0.32 -20.82 24.91
CA GLN A 139 0.59 -19.91 25.64
C GLN A 139 1.53 -19.07 24.75
N ARG A 140 1.90 -19.57 23.57
CA ARG A 140 2.92 -18.96 22.68
C ARG A 140 2.46 -18.73 21.25
N ASN A 141 1.34 -19.34 20.84
CA ASN A 141 0.88 -19.36 19.45
C ASN A 141 -0.63 -19.27 19.40
N THR A 142 -1.15 -18.85 18.25
CA THR A 142 -2.58 -18.88 17.92
C THR A 142 -2.70 -19.59 16.59
N ASP A 143 -3.32 -20.76 16.59
CA ASP A 143 -3.59 -21.47 15.35
C ASP A 143 -4.98 -21.06 14.86
N VAL A 144 -5.08 -20.69 13.58
CA VAL A 144 -6.35 -20.25 12.97
C VAL A 144 -6.77 -21.25 11.91
N TYR A 145 -8.01 -21.74 12.01
CA TYR A 145 -8.58 -22.71 11.08
C TYR A 145 -9.90 -22.19 10.53
N LEU A 146 -10.10 -22.39 9.22
CA LEU A 146 -11.41 -22.23 8.59
C LEU A 146 -11.92 -23.64 8.25
N ALA A 147 -13.14 -23.94 8.67
CA ALA A 147 -13.76 -25.24 8.54
C ALA A 147 -15.17 -25.15 7.94
N VAL A 148 -15.57 -26.21 7.24
CA VAL A 148 -16.88 -26.36 6.63
C VAL A 148 -17.44 -27.77 6.88
N VAL A 149 -18.75 -27.85 7.10
CA VAL A 149 -19.47 -29.08 7.47
C VAL A 149 -20.61 -29.30 6.50
N ASN A 150 -20.84 -30.52 6.02
CA ASN A 150 -22.09 -30.88 5.35
C ASN A 150 -23.16 -31.25 6.40
N ARG A 151 -24.32 -30.58 6.39
CA ARG A 151 -25.43 -30.84 7.32
C ARG A 151 -26.27 -32.06 6.93
N GLU A 152 -26.16 -32.58 5.71
CA GLU A 152 -26.90 -33.78 5.29
C GLU A 152 -26.43 -35.06 6.01
N ASN A 153 -25.28 -35.04 6.70
CA ASN A 153 -24.61 -36.21 7.27
C ASN A 153 -24.48 -37.35 6.23
N ALA A 154 -23.96 -37.03 5.05
CA ALA A 154 -23.77 -37.92 3.91
C ALA A 154 -22.78 -39.07 4.21
N ASP A 155 -22.85 -40.14 3.42
CA ASP A 155 -21.95 -41.31 3.50
C ASP A 155 -20.70 -41.17 2.61
N ASN A 156 -20.60 -40.05 1.91
CA ASN A 156 -19.55 -39.73 0.96
C ASN A 156 -19.10 -38.27 1.18
N ASN A 157 -17.96 -37.91 0.61
CA ASN A 157 -17.32 -36.62 0.87
C ASN A 157 -17.48 -35.59 -0.26
N THR A 158 -18.34 -35.85 -1.25
CA THR A 158 -18.48 -35.04 -2.47
C THR A 158 -18.83 -33.59 -2.16
N ASN A 159 -19.94 -33.38 -1.44
CA ASN A 159 -20.47 -32.05 -1.14
C ASN A 159 -19.49 -31.25 -0.26
N VAL A 160 -18.96 -31.84 0.83
CA VAL A 160 -18.03 -31.13 1.71
C VAL A 160 -16.65 -30.85 1.06
N ASN A 161 -16.17 -31.72 0.16
CA ASN A 161 -14.96 -31.43 -0.61
C ASN A 161 -15.20 -30.22 -1.54
N ALA A 162 -16.33 -30.18 -2.25
CA ALA A 162 -16.69 -29.06 -3.10
C ALA A 162 -16.89 -27.76 -2.30
N PHE A 163 -17.53 -27.81 -1.12
CA PHE A 163 -17.66 -26.65 -0.24
C PHE A 163 -16.29 -26.14 0.23
N LYS A 164 -15.36 -27.05 0.57
CA LYS A 164 -13.98 -26.70 0.93
C LYS A 164 -13.25 -26.03 -0.24
N GLU A 165 -13.32 -26.61 -1.44
CA GLU A 165 -12.65 -26.12 -2.64
C GLU A 165 -13.15 -24.72 -3.04
N ARG A 166 -14.46 -24.52 -3.11
CA ARG A 166 -15.06 -23.19 -3.34
C ARG A 166 -14.61 -22.15 -2.31
N LEU A 167 -14.50 -22.52 -1.04
CA LEU A 167 -14.08 -21.61 0.03
C LEU A 167 -12.58 -21.29 -0.06
N GLU A 168 -11.73 -22.25 -0.43
CA GLU A 168 -10.31 -22.02 -0.74
C GLU A 168 -10.14 -21.11 -1.97
N GLU A 169 -10.93 -21.29 -3.03
CA GLU A 169 -10.91 -20.42 -4.21
C GLU A 169 -11.41 -19.01 -3.90
N ALA A 170 -12.52 -18.87 -3.16
CA ALA A 170 -13.06 -17.56 -2.78
C ALA A 170 -12.09 -16.77 -1.89
N VAL A 171 -11.41 -17.43 -0.94
CA VAL A 171 -10.32 -16.84 -0.16
C VAL A 171 -9.15 -16.46 -1.08
N ARG A 172 -8.72 -17.32 -2.00
CA ARG A 172 -7.62 -17.03 -2.94
C ARG A 172 -7.91 -15.84 -3.86
N GLY A 173 -9.16 -15.68 -4.28
CA GLY A 173 -9.59 -14.59 -5.16
C GLY A 173 -9.72 -13.24 -4.45
N ASN A 174 -10.30 -13.23 -3.24
CA ASN A 174 -10.49 -11.98 -2.48
C ASN A 174 -9.22 -11.56 -1.70
N PHE A 175 -8.48 -12.52 -1.15
CA PHE A 175 -7.26 -12.32 -0.35
C PHE A 175 -6.06 -13.00 -1.02
N PRO A 176 -5.62 -12.51 -2.21
CA PRO A 176 -4.50 -13.11 -2.93
C PRO A 176 -3.24 -13.12 -2.07
N GLY A 177 -2.56 -14.26 -2.07
CA GLY A 177 -1.35 -14.49 -1.28
C GLY A 177 -1.57 -14.81 0.20
N ALA A 178 -2.82 -14.96 0.66
CA ALA A 178 -3.09 -15.76 1.84
C ALA A 178 -2.55 -17.20 1.64
N GLU A 179 -1.96 -17.78 2.69
CA GLU A 179 -1.38 -19.13 2.66
C GLU A 179 -1.98 -19.99 3.76
N TRP A 180 -2.14 -21.28 3.47
CA TRP A 180 -2.62 -22.27 4.43
C TRP A 180 -1.92 -23.61 4.26
N LYS A 181 -1.86 -24.38 5.36
CA LYS A 181 -1.36 -25.76 5.33
C LYS A 181 -2.40 -26.68 4.72
N ASN A 182 -2.29 -26.90 3.41
CA ASN A 182 -2.72 -28.16 2.81
C ASN A 182 -1.73 -29.25 3.23
N GLY A 183 -2.12 -30.00 4.27
CA GLY A 183 -1.36 -31.15 4.76
C GLY A 183 -1.50 -32.38 3.86
N GLY A 184 -1.05 -33.53 4.36
CA GLY A 184 -1.15 -34.80 3.64
C GLY A 184 -2.60 -35.28 3.45
N VAL A 185 -2.76 -36.42 2.76
CA VAL A 185 -4.06 -37.01 2.32
C VAL A 185 -5.12 -37.16 3.44
N TYR A 186 -4.73 -37.11 4.71
CA TYR A 186 -5.62 -37.24 5.88
C TYR A 186 -5.66 -36.00 6.79
N GLU A 187 -4.95 -34.92 6.47
CA GLU A 187 -4.97 -33.66 7.21
C GLU A 187 -6.01 -32.70 6.60
N GLY A 188 -6.83 -32.06 7.45
CA GLY A 188 -7.98 -31.27 6.99
C GLY A 188 -9.29 -32.06 6.89
N ILE A 189 -9.32 -33.28 7.44
CA ILE A 189 -10.48 -34.19 7.43
C ILE A 189 -10.95 -34.47 8.88
N GLY A 190 -12.24 -34.32 9.12
CA GLY A 190 -12.85 -34.60 10.43
C GLY A 190 -12.52 -33.58 11.52
N VAL A 191 -12.71 -33.99 12.78
CA VAL A 191 -12.38 -33.19 13.96
C VAL A 191 -10.90 -32.79 13.96
N ILE A 192 -10.60 -31.51 14.24
CA ILE A 192 -9.22 -31.00 14.26
C ILE A 192 -8.39 -31.73 15.35
N PRO A 193 -7.13 -32.15 15.09
CA PRO A 193 -6.36 -32.99 16.01
C PRO A 193 -6.31 -32.54 17.48
N TYR A 194 -6.16 -31.25 17.78
CA TYR A 194 -6.12 -30.79 19.18
C TYR A 194 -7.47 -30.93 19.90
N LEU A 195 -8.60 -31.00 19.17
CA LEU A 195 -9.95 -31.25 19.69
C LEU A 195 -10.26 -32.75 19.86
N LYS A 196 -9.45 -33.66 19.27
CA LYS A 196 -9.54 -35.13 19.45
C LYS A 196 -8.99 -35.57 20.82
N ASN A 197 -9.53 -35.00 21.89
CA ASN A 197 -9.19 -35.29 23.28
C ASN A 197 -10.46 -35.51 24.13
N ASP A 198 -10.32 -36.04 25.35
CA ASP A 198 -11.42 -36.22 26.30
C ASP A 198 -11.27 -35.34 27.57
N LYS A 199 -10.86 -34.08 27.38
CA LYS A 199 -10.80 -33.08 28.47
C LYS A 199 -12.19 -32.60 28.87
N ASP A 200 -12.38 -32.35 30.17
CA ASP A 200 -13.53 -31.68 30.77
C ASP A 200 -13.53 -30.16 30.43
N TYR A 201 -13.86 -29.80 29.19
CA TYR A 201 -14.01 -28.40 28.80
C TYR A 201 -15.24 -27.76 29.45
N SER A 202 -15.04 -26.56 30.00
CA SER A 202 -16.12 -25.61 30.23
C SER A 202 -16.43 -24.89 28.92
N VAL A 203 -17.72 -24.72 28.63
CA VAL A 203 -18.23 -24.12 27.40
C VAL A 203 -18.94 -22.81 27.72
N ALA A 204 -18.60 -21.73 27.04
CA ALA A 204 -19.41 -20.52 26.99
C ALA A 204 -19.98 -20.31 25.59
N SER A 205 -21.20 -19.78 25.48
CA SER A 205 -21.78 -19.30 24.21
C SER A 205 -22.11 -17.82 24.32
N ALA A 206 -21.73 -17.02 23.32
CA ALA A 206 -22.08 -15.61 23.19
C ALA A 206 -22.90 -15.38 21.90
N SER A 207 -24.00 -14.65 22.03
CA SER A 207 -24.98 -14.43 20.95
C SER A 207 -25.37 -12.95 20.93
N ASN A 208 -25.19 -12.26 19.80
CA ASN A 208 -25.63 -10.87 19.57
C ASN A 208 -25.84 -10.59 18.08
N ILE A 209 -26.16 -9.33 17.76
CA ILE A 209 -25.96 -8.76 16.42
C ILE A 209 -24.71 -7.86 16.51
N PRO A 210 -23.67 -8.08 15.69
CA PRO A 210 -22.48 -7.23 15.66
C PRO A 210 -22.78 -5.93 14.92
N THR A 211 -22.45 -4.77 15.50
CA THR A 211 -22.67 -3.47 14.85
C THR A 211 -21.51 -2.52 15.16
N GLU A 212 -21.32 -1.45 14.38
CA GLU A 212 -20.24 -0.48 14.62
C GLU A 212 -20.53 0.42 15.84
N LYS A 213 -19.47 0.92 16.48
CA LYS A 213 -19.55 1.79 17.67
C LYS A 213 -19.52 3.29 17.38
N SER A 214 -19.20 3.67 16.15
CA SER A 214 -19.32 4.99 15.52
C SER A 214 -18.44 5.01 14.27
N GLU A 215 -18.77 5.86 13.30
CA GLU A 215 -18.02 6.08 12.05
C GLU A 215 -16.51 6.36 12.25
N LYS A 216 -16.12 6.85 13.44
CA LYS A 216 -14.74 7.21 13.80
C LYS A 216 -13.96 6.10 14.51
N PHE A 217 -14.57 4.94 14.76
CA PHE A 217 -13.98 3.83 15.54
C PHE A 217 -14.21 2.44 14.91
N ILE A 218 -13.87 2.30 13.62
CA ILE A 218 -13.95 1.05 12.83
C ILE A 218 -13.14 -0.12 13.47
N SER A 219 -12.10 0.16 14.25
CA SER A 219 -11.15 -0.86 14.74
C SER A 219 -11.44 -1.39 16.17
N GLN A 220 -12.42 -2.29 16.32
CA GLN A 220 -12.52 -3.20 17.48
C GLN A 220 -12.42 -4.67 17.06
N THR A 221 -11.26 -4.97 16.48
CA THR A 221 -10.89 -6.22 15.80
C THR A 221 -10.43 -7.34 16.75
N ILE A 222 -10.47 -8.59 16.26
CA ILE A 222 -10.33 -9.81 17.06
C ILE A 222 -8.96 -9.98 17.74
N GLU A 223 -7.88 -9.39 17.22
CA GLU A 223 -6.56 -9.38 17.88
C GLU A 223 -6.62 -8.81 19.30
N LYS A 224 -7.52 -7.85 19.58
CA LYS A 224 -7.66 -7.25 20.93
C LYS A 224 -8.15 -8.24 21.98
N LEU A 225 -8.87 -9.28 21.57
CA LEU A 225 -9.25 -10.41 22.44
C LEU A 225 -8.09 -11.38 22.61
N LEU A 226 -7.43 -11.74 21.50
CA LEU A 226 -6.40 -12.77 21.47
C LEU A 226 -5.13 -12.33 22.23
N ASP A 227 -4.74 -11.05 22.12
CA ASP A 227 -3.62 -10.47 22.88
C ASP A 227 -4.06 -9.90 24.24
N GLY A 228 -5.36 -9.60 24.42
CA GLY A 228 -5.91 -9.20 25.72
C GLY A 228 -6.03 -10.35 26.72
N ILE A 229 -6.21 -11.60 26.23
CA ILE A 229 -6.32 -12.81 27.05
C ILE A 229 -5.26 -13.82 26.58
N ILE A 230 -4.11 -13.78 27.24
CA ILE A 230 -2.96 -14.68 26.98
C ILE A 230 -2.95 -15.83 28.00
N PRO A 231 -2.96 -17.10 27.59
CA PRO A 231 -2.85 -18.24 28.50
C PRO A 231 -1.49 -18.30 29.21
N ASN A 232 -1.52 -18.46 30.54
CA ASN A 232 -0.30 -18.65 31.35
C ASN A 232 0.02 -20.13 31.62
N THR A 233 -0.94 -21.03 31.39
CA THR A 233 -0.83 -22.49 31.58
C THR A 233 -1.70 -23.24 30.56
N ASN A 234 -1.44 -24.53 30.36
CA ASN A 234 -2.23 -25.38 29.44
C ASN A 234 -3.73 -25.48 29.82
N LYS A 235 -4.10 -25.20 31.08
CA LYS A 235 -5.50 -25.18 31.52
C LYS A 235 -6.23 -23.89 31.19
N THR A 236 -5.48 -22.80 31.06
CA THR A 236 -5.98 -21.48 30.65
C THR A 236 -5.95 -21.27 29.13
N GLU A 237 -5.55 -22.29 28.36
CA GLU A 237 -5.65 -22.28 26.90
C GLU A 237 -7.12 -22.38 26.49
N TYR A 238 -7.49 -21.71 25.41
CA TYR A 238 -8.88 -21.64 24.97
C TYR A 238 -9.02 -21.75 23.46
N THR A 239 -10.21 -22.15 23.03
CA THR A 239 -10.59 -22.21 21.63
C THR A 239 -11.86 -21.40 21.43
N LEU A 240 -11.80 -20.37 20.60
CA LEU A 240 -12.94 -19.59 20.15
C LEU A 240 -13.40 -20.16 18.80
N ILE A 241 -14.64 -20.64 18.75
CA ILE A 241 -15.30 -21.20 17.56
C ILE A 241 -16.41 -20.23 17.16
N LEU A 242 -16.25 -19.58 16.02
CA LEU A 242 -17.22 -18.66 15.45
C LEU A 242 -18.00 -19.42 14.38
N LEU A 243 -19.20 -19.89 14.72
CA LEU A 243 -19.96 -20.86 13.93
C LEU A 243 -21.20 -20.19 13.30
N ALA A 244 -21.39 -20.40 12.00
CA ALA A 244 -22.49 -19.87 11.21
C ALA A 244 -23.12 -20.95 10.32
N THR A 245 -24.43 -20.86 10.13
CA THR A 245 -25.23 -21.74 9.27
C THR A 245 -26.10 -20.89 8.34
N PRO A 246 -26.13 -21.11 7.01
CA PRO A 246 -27.03 -20.37 6.13
C PRO A 246 -28.50 -20.61 6.46
N ILE A 247 -29.33 -19.60 6.21
CA ILE A 247 -30.77 -19.60 6.42
C ILE A 247 -31.45 -19.60 5.06
N GLN A 248 -32.15 -20.68 4.73
CA GLN A 248 -32.93 -20.79 3.49
C GLN A 248 -34.36 -20.25 3.66
N ASP A 249 -34.90 -20.30 4.88
CA ASP A 249 -36.30 -19.97 5.22
C ASP A 249 -36.55 -18.46 5.44
N VAL A 250 -35.79 -17.58 4.78
CA VAL A 250 -35.83 -16.11 5.03
C VAL A 250 -37.20 -15.50 4.75
N GLU A 251 -37.86 -15.88 3.65
CA GLU A 251 -39.20 -15.38 3.32
C GLU A 251 -40.27 -15.95 4.27
N ASP A 252 -40.15 -17.19 4.75
CA ASP A 252 -41.08 -17.74 5.75
C ASP A 252 -40.94 -17.03 7.10
N ARG A 253 -39.71 -16.75 7.55
CA ARG A 253 -39.45 -15.90 8.74
C ARG A 253 -40.03 -14.49 8.54
N LYS A 254 -39.90 -13.90 7.35
CA LYS A 254 -40.45 -12.58 7.00
C LYS A 254 -41.98 -12.58 7.02
N LEU A 255 -42.62 -13.59 6.42
CA LEU A 255 -44.08 -13.77 6.45
C LEU A 255 -44.58 -13.88 7.88
N LYS A 256 -43.91 -14.65 8.74
CA LYS A 256 -44.24 -14.78 10.17
C LYS A 256 -44.14 -13.45 10.94
N LEU A 257 -43.13 -12.60 10.65
CA LEU A 257 -43.08 -11.23 11.19
C LEU A 257 -44.23 -10.37 10.64
N GLY A 258 -44.60 -10.55 9.37
CA GLY A 258 -45.77 -9.93 8.76
C GLY A 258 -47.09 -10.31 9.44
N GLU A 259 -47.28 -11.58 9.78
CA GLU A 259 -48.45 -12.05 10.55
C GLU A 259 -48.52 -11.38 11.94
N PHE A 260 -47.40 -11.30 12.67
CA PHE A 260 -47.36 -10.57 13.94
C PHE A 260 -47.64 -9.08 13.77
N TYR A 261 -47.14 -8.45 12.70
CA TYR A 261 -47.42 -7.04 12.40
C TYR A 261 -48.89 -6.81 12.10
N SER A 262 -49.47 -7.58 11.17
CA SER A 262 -50.91 -7.51 10.81
C SER A 262 -51.83 -7.83 11.98
N GLY A 263 -51.42 -8.74 12.87
CA GLY A 263 -52.15 -9.08 14.09
C GLY A 263 -52.08 -8.02 15.19
N LEU A 264 -50.95 -7.32 15.33
CA LEU A 264 -50.78 -6.26 16.34
C LEU A 264 -51.26 -4.88 15.87
N ALA A 265 -51.26 -4.60 14.56
CA ALA A 265 -51.63 -3.30 13.99
C ALA A 265 -53.03 -2.77 14.42
N PRO A 266 -54.11 -3.58 14.46
CA PRO A 266 -55.44 -3.13 14.93
C PRO A 266 -55.45 -2.63 16.38
N TYR A 267 -54.54 -3.12 17.22
CA TYR A 267 -54.43 -2.76 18.64
C TYR A 267 -53.49 -1.57 18.90
N ALA A 268 -52.74 -1.12 17.90
CA ALA A 268 -51.82 0.01 18.01
C ALA A 268 -52.55 1.36 18.13
N SER A 269 -53.66 1.52 17.44
CA SER A 269 -54.54 2.69 17.55
C SER A 269 -55.95 2.38 17.07
N TRP A 270 -56.95 2.83 17.83
CA TRP A 270 -58.35 2.80 17.43
C TRP A 270 -58.99 4.18 17.58
N GLN A 271 -60.08 4.39 16.85
CA GLN A 271 -60.80 5.67 16.81
C GLN A 271 -62.28 5.43 17.03
N THR A 272 -62.88 6.08 18.03
CA THR A 272 -64.32 6.10 18.25
C THR A 272 -64.87 7.43 17.76
N SER A 273 -65.72 7.41 16.75
CA SER A 273 -66.42 8.59 16.22
C SER A 273 -67.91 8.55 16.53
N PHE A 274 -68.44 9.68 16.99
CA PHE A 274 -69.87 9.97 17.08
C PHE A 274 -70.20 11.08 16.11
N GLN A 275 -71.21 10.91 15.27
CA GLN A 275 -71.66 11.94 14.34
C GLN A 275 -73.19 12.07 14.36
N PHE A 276 -73.68 13.26 14.68
CA PHE A 276 -75.08 13.64 14.56
C PHE A 276 -75.26 14.48 13.30
N THR A 277 -76.29 14.19 12.50
CA THR A 277 -76.55 14.85 11.22
C THR A 277 -78.05 14.98 11.00
N GLU A 278 -78.56 16.21 11.02
CA GLU A 278 -79.97 16.53 10.83
C GLU A 278 -80.22 16.89 9.35
N ASN A 279 -81.09 16.12 8.68
CA ASN A 279 -81.27 16.21 7.23
C ASN A 279 -82.71 16.61 6.86
N SER A 280 -82.90 17.85 6.43
CA SER A 280 -84.23 18.41 6.13
C SER A 280 -84.57 18.34 4.64
N ALA A 281 -85.22 17.25 4.23
CA ALA A 281 -85.85 17.08 2.92
C ALA A 281 -87.34 16.72 3.08
N VAL A 282 -88.22 17.30 2.26
CA VAL A 282 -89.66 17.05 2.34
C VAL A 282 -90.02 15.79 1.55
N GLY A 283 -89.85 14.64 2.20
CA GLY A 283 -90.26 13.32 1.74
C GLY A 283 -90.18 12.32 2.90
N SER A 284 -91.25 11.55 3.14
CA SER A 284 -91.34 10.70 4.33
C SER A 284 -90.49 9.43 4.22
N GLY A 285 -89.25 9.49 4.72
CA GLY A 285 -88.38 8.33 4.90
C GLY A 285 -87.42 8.54 6.08
N ALA A 286 -87.60 7.78 7.16
CA ALA A 286 -86.80 7.89 8.38
C ALA A 286 -85.75 6.77 8.46
N THR A 287 -84.55 7.03 7.94
CA THR A 287 -83.44 6.06 7.97
C THR A 287 -82.47 6.39 9.12
N VAL A 288 -82.66 5.75 10.28
CA VAL A 288 -81.71 5.83 11.40
C VAL A 288 -80.57 4.84 11.18
N GLY A 289 -79.56 5.24 10.40
CA GLY A 289 -78.37 4.45 10.12
C GLY A 289 -77.29 4.62 11.20
N VAL A 290 -77.16 3.67 12.13
CA VAL A 290 -76.07 3.64 13.11
C VAL A 290 -74.86 2.92 12.50
N ASN A 291 -73.92 3.67 11.91
CA ASN A 291 -72.66 3.11 11.41
C ASN A 291 -71.69 2.81 12.56
N ILE A 292 -71.78 1.61 13.16
CA ILE A 292 -70.80 1.11 14.12
C ILE A 292 -69.53 0.67 13.36
N GLY A 293 -68.65 1.63 13.08
CA GLY A 293 -67.36 1.42 12.42
C GLY A 293 -66.26 0.94 13.38
N ALA A 294 -66.41 -0.23 14.00
CA ALA A 294 -65.36 -0.86 14.78
C ALA A 294 -64.38 -1.64 13.86
N SER A 295 -63.09 -1.30 13.90
CA SER A 295 -62.07 -2.02 13.14
C SER A 295 -61.71 -3.37 13.78
N ALA A 296 -61.67 -4.43 12.96
CA ALA A 296 -61.33 -5.82 13.30
C ALA A 296 -62.38 -6.64 14.09
N GLY A 297 -63.51 -6.95 13.43
CA GLY A 297 -64.45 -7.99 13.85
C GLY A 297 -65.50 -8.27 12.77
N ILE A 298 -65.72 -9.54 12.42
CA ILE A 298 -66.54 -10.03 11.27
C ILE A 298 -67.81 -9.19 11.01
N GLN A 299 -67.87 -8.49 9.87
CA GLN A 299 -69.01 -7.65 9.48
C GLN A 299 -70.19 -8.47 8.93
N ASN A 300 -70.87 -9.23 9.79
CA ASN A 300 -72.01 -10.07 9.40
C ASN A 300 -73.32 -9.25 9.29
N GLY A 301 -73.38 -8.35 8.30
CA GLY A 301 -74.49 -7.42 8.10
C GLY A 301 -75.76 -8.06 7.52
N GLN A 302 -76.66 -8.54 8.38
CA GLN A 302 -78.01 -8.95 7.95
C GLN A 302 -78.91 -7.72 7.71
N ASN A 303 -79.08 -7.34 6.43
CA ASN A 303 -80.05 -6.30 6.03
C ASN A 303 -81.50 -6.79 6.20
N TYR A 304 -82.14 -6.41 7.31
CA TYR A 304 -83.60 -6.53 7.47
C TYR A 304 -84.31 -5.27 6.98
N SER A 305 -84.43 -5.14 5.65
CA SER A 305 -85.27 -4.11 5.02
C SER A 305 -86.66 -4.67 4.70
N MET A 306 -87.60 -4.56 5.64
CA MET A 306 -89.02 -4.78 5.35
C MET A 306 -89.59 -3.54 4.64
N THR A 307 -89.44 -3.52 3.32
CA THR A 307 -89.90 -2.42 2.46
C THR A 307 -91.09 -2.90 1.65
N ASP A 308 -92.29 -2.48 2.05
CA ASP A 308 -93.51 -2.66 1.25
C ASP A 308 -93.58 -1.54 0.21
N THR A 309 -93.77 -1.86 -1.07
CA THR A 309 -93.73 -0.86 -2.17
C THR A 309 -94.48 -1.36 -3.40
N ASP A 310 -95.66 -0.80 -3.63
CA ASP A 310 -96.39 -0.92 -4.89
C ASP A 310 -95.61 -0.28 -6.05
N SER A 311 -95.54 -0.98 -7.18
CA SER A 311 -94.64 -0.64 -8.28
C SER A 311 -95.27 0.28 -9.34
N VAL A 312 -94.65 1.44 -9.59
CA VAL A 312 -94.65 2.07 -10.93
C VAL A 312 -93.26 2.62 -11.22
N SER A 313 -92.52 1.98 -12.12
CA SER A 313 -91.19 2.43 -12.56
C SER A 313 -91.18 2.72 -14.06
N ALA A 314 -91.28 4.01 -14.41
CA ALA A 314 -91.06 4.47 -15.78
C ALA A 314 -89.56 4.74 -15.99
N ASN A 315 -88.86 3.82 -16.67
CA ASN A 315 -87.43 3.92 -16.90
C ASN A 315 -87.12 4.59 -18.25
N SER A 316 -86.18 5.54 -18.27
CA SER A 316 -85.66 6.15 -19.50
C SER A 316 -84.17 6.47 -19.39
N ALA A 317 -83.34 5.47 -19.68
CA ALA A 317 -81.92 5.66 -19.93
C ALA A 317 -81.69 5.88 -21.45
N LYS A 318 -80.89 6.89 -21.81
CA LYS A 318 -80.31 7.02 -23.15
C LYS A 318 -78.79 7.16 -23.02
N THR A 319 -78.06 6.27 -23.68
CA THR A 319 -76.60 6.24 -23.70
C THR A 319 -76.17 5.96 -25.13
N GLU A 320 -75.39 6.84 -25.74
CA GLU A 320 -74.81 6.64 -27.07
C GLU A 320 -73.29 6.90 -26.98
N THR A 321 -72.53 5.85 -27.32
CA THR A 321 -71.07 5.73 -27.38
C THR A 321 -70.52 6.33 -28.70
N GLU A 322 -69.21 6.51 -28.97
CA GLU A 322 -67.97 6.09 -28.30
C GLU A 322 -66.78 7.07 -28.57
N SER A 323 -65.56 6.71 -28.15
CA SER A 323 -64.29 7.43 -28.39
C SER A 323 -63.81 7.37 -29.87
N ARG A 324 -62.73 8.01 -30.37
CA ARG A 324 -61.42 8.50 -29.83
C ARG A 324 -60.85 9.57 -30.82
N ASN A 325 -59.60 10.06 -30.93
CA ASN A 325 -58.27 9.76 -30.34
C ASN A 325 -57.28 10.97 -30.40
N ASP A 326 -56.10 10.81 -29.77
CA ASP A 326 -54.72 11.23 -30.14
C ASP A 326 -54.41 12.29 -31.24
N THR A 327 -53.35 13.10 -31.16
CA THR A 327 -52.47 13.62 -30.07
C THR A 327 -51.66 14.81 -30.66
N ILE A 328 -51.06 15.67 -29.83
CA ILE A 328 -49.68 16.20 -29.98
C ILE A 328 -49.33 17.03 -28.73
N ALA A 329 -48.04 17.09 -28.38
CA ALA A 329 -47.56 17.62 -27.11
C ALA A 329 -47.06 19.07 -27.19
N GLU A 330 -47.09 19.76 -26.04
CA GLU A 330 -45.90 20.44 -25.54
C GLU A 330 -45.83 20.25 -24.02
N SER A 331 -44.72 19.71 -23.52
CA SER A 331 -44.57 19.31 -22.11
C SER A 331 -43.19 19.68 -21.58
N ARG A 332 -43.14 20.67 -20.69
CA ARG A 332 -41.96 20.92 -19.83
C ARG A 332 -42.06 20.09 -18.57
N ALA A 333 -41.35 18.96 -18.56
CA ALA A 333 -40.99 18.22 -17.36
C ALA A 333 -39.56 17.72 -17.56
N GLU A 334 -38.67 18.05 -16.62
CA GLU A 334 -37.33 17.45 -16.56
C GLU A 334 -37.44 16.04 -15.97
N ALA A 335 -36.55 15.14 -16.36
CA ALA A 335 -36.81 13.70 -16.33
C ALA A 335 -35.84 12.92 -15.47
N GLU A 336 -36.29 11.77 -14.96
CA GLU A 336 -35.42 10.63 -14.66
C GLU A 336 -36.17 9.30 -14.88
N SER A 337 -35.43 8.19 -15.00
CA SER A 337 -35.94 6.93 -15.59
C SER A 337 -35.12 5.71 -15.14
N SER A 338 -35.52 4.45 -15.37
CA SER A 338 -36.59 3.96 -16.26
C SER A 338 -37.46 2.85 -15.63
N SER A 339 -37.67 1.72 -16.30
CA SER A 339 -38.76 0.76 -16.01
C SER A 339 -38.56 -0.60 -16.70
N SER A 340 -39.47 -1.55 -16.45
CA SER A 340 -39.71 -2.70 -17.33
C SER A 340 -41.22 -2.85 -17.61
N ALA A 341 -41.57 -3.38 -18.78
CA ALA A 341 -42.94 -3.49 -19.29
C ALA A 341 -43.01 -4.55 -20.42
N HIS A 342 -44.23 -4.85 -20.89
CA HIS A 342 -44.43 -5.39 -22.25
C HIS A 342 -45.67 -4.78 -22.90
N THR A 343 -45.64 -4.61 -24.23
CA THR A 343 -46.52 -3.72 -25.00
C THR A 343 -46.83 -4.31 -26.38
N ASP A 344 -47.91 -3.87 -27.05
CA ASP A 344 -48.05 -3.60 -28.50
C ASP A 344 -49.46 -2.95 -28.74
N ALA A 345 -49.66 -1.72 -29.24
CA ALA A 345 -49.37 -1.08 -30.56
C ALA A 345 -50.48 -1.38 -31.63
N THR A 346 -51.05 -0.45 -32.45
CA THR A 346 -50.58 0.75 -33.21
C THR A 346 -51.71 1.78 -33.55
N ASN A 347 -51.49 2.83 -34.37
CA ASN A 347 -52.34 4.05 -34.54
C ASN A 347 -52.39 4.66 -36.00
N ARG A 348 -53.35 5.56 -36.36
CA ARG A 348 -53.36 6.48 -37.56
C ARG A 348 -54.51 7.54 -37.60
N ASN A 349 -54.31 8.69 -38.28
CA ASN A 349 -55.13 9.95 -38.20
C ASN A 349 -55.40 10.69 -39.56
N ALA A 350 -56.39 11.64 -39.62
CA ALA A 350 -56.59 12.66 -40.69
C ALA A 350 -57.50 13.86 -40.27
N THR A 351 -57.50 15.01 -40.99
CA THR A 351 -58.00 16.34 -40.48
C THR A 351 -58.57 17.32 -41.54
N LYS A 352 -59.44 18.29 -41.18
CA LYS A 352 -59.54 19.67 -41.78
C LYS A 352 -60.38 20.69 -40.94
N SER A 353 -60.31 22.00 -41.26
CA SER A 353 -60.72 23.14 -40.40
C SER A 353 -61.21 24.41 -41.15
N HIS A 354 -61.63 25.48 -40.43
CA HIS A 354 -61.83 26.86 -40.93
C HIS A 354 -61.74 27.93 -39.81
N ASN A 355 -61.35 29.18 -40.13
CA ASN A 355 -61.08 30.30 -39.19
C ASN A 355 -61.71 31.66 -39.62
N VAL A 356 -61.90 32.58 -38.66
CA VAL A 356 -61.96 34.06 -38.82
C VAL A 356 -61.27 34.71 -37.59
N ASN A 357 -60.76 35.95 -37.69
CA ASN A 357 -59.84 36.57 -36.71
C ASN A 357 -60.04 38.10 -36.58
N GLU A 358 -59.76 38.69 -35.41
CA GLU A 358 -59.73 40.16 -35.18
C GLU A 358 -58.79 40.52 -33.99
N SER A 359 -58.17 41.71 -33.97
CA SER A 359 -57.05 42.02 -33.04
C SER A 359 -56.88 43.52 -32.75
N TYR A 360 -56.55 43.86 -31.49
CA TYR A 360 -56.10 45.18 -31.03
C TYR A 360 -54.98 45.04 -29.98
N GLY A 361 -54.13 46.06 -29.82
CA GLY A 361 -53.09 46.11 -28.78
C GLY A 361 -52.41 47.49 -28.67
N THR A 362 -51.56 47.68 -27.66
CA THR A 362 -50.77 48.91 -27.43
C THR A 362 -49.53 48.62 -26.57
N ASN A 363 -48.50 49.49 -26.63
CA ASN A 363 -47.17 49.23 -26.06
C ASN A 363 -46.41 50.54 -25.71
N SER A 364 -45.73 50.61 -24.54
CA SER A 364 -44.67 51.57 -24.06
C SER A 364 -44.54 51.46 -22.52
N ALA A 365 -43.39 51.28 -21.84
CA ALA A 365 -42.07 51.97 -21.86
C ALA A 365 -42.10 53.35 -21.12
N VAL A 366 -41.04 53.89 -20.46
CA VAL A 366 -39.56 53.71 -20.53
C VAL A 366 -38.88 54.00 -19.16
N SER A 367 -37.85 53.24 -18.71
CA SER A 367 -36.68 53.79 -17.96
C SER A 367 -35.44 52.86 -18.01
N ASN A 368 -34.24 53.43 -17.83
CA ASN A 368 -32.92 52.80 -18.03
C ASN A 368 -32.04 52.93 -16.76
N GLY A 369 -31.01 52.08 -16.61
CA GLY A 369 -29.95 52.28 -15.61
C GLY A 369 -28.90 51.17 -15.54
N GLU A 370 -27.84 51.26 -16.35
CA GLU A 370 -26.60 50.51 -16.10
C GLU A 370 -25.71 51.24 -15.08
N ASN A 371 -24.85 50.50 -14.38
CA ASN A 371 -23.60 51.06 -13.87
C ASN A 371 -22.53 49.96 -13.67
N HIS A 372 -21.27 50.32 -13.94
CA HIS A 372 -20.12 49.43 -13.96
C HIS A 372 -19.10 49.89 -12.91
N SER A 373 -18.42 48.97 -12.21
CA SER A 373 -17.11 49.25 -11.58
C SER A 373 -16.34 47.94 -11.35
N GLN A 374 -15.00 48.01 -11.36
CA GLN A 374 -14.08 46.89 -11.16
C GLN A 374 -13.17 47.13 -9.94
N GLY A 375 -12.44 46.09 -9.51
CA GLY A 375 -11.33 46.16 -8.54
C GLY A 375 -11.52 45.13 -7.42
N SER A 376 -10.68 44.09 -7.24
CA SER A 376 -9.21 44.03 -7.16
C SER A 376 -8.67 44.74 -5.90
N SER A 377 -7.74 44.18 -5.13
CA SER A 377 -6.79 43.10 -5.44
C SER A 377 -6.41 42.24 -4.22
N ALA A 378 -5.46 41.32 -4.43
CA ALA A 378 -4.94 40.33 -3.49
C ALA A 378 -4.40 40.88 -2.14
N THR A 379 -4.26 39.97 -1.17
CA THR A 379 -3.31 40.13 -0.06
C THR A 379 -2.39 38.91 -0.01
N VAL A 380 -1.09 39.16 0.09
CA VAL A 380 -0.02 38.15 0.02
C VAL A 380 0.36 37.65 1.42
N SER A 381 0.69 36.36 1.53
CA SER A 381 1.30 35.76 2.72
C SER A 381 2.83 35.94 2.73
N VAL A 382 3.39 36.57 3.78
CA VAL A 382 4.84 36.58 4.08
C VAL A 382 5.03 36.42 5.59
N ASN A 383 6.02 35.61 5.99
CA ASN A 383 6.40 35.36 7.39
C ASN A 383 7.31 36.50 7.94
N GLY A 384 7.34 36.71 9.26
CA GLY A 384 8.24 37.68 9.89
C GLY A 384 8.33 37.52 11.42
N GLU A 385 9.51 37.12 11.89
CA GLU A 385 9.88 36.58 13.21
C GLU A 385 9.77 37.49 14.48
N ALA A 386 10.06 36.86 15.62
CA ALA A 386 10.72 37.38 16.83
C ALA A 386 9.89 38.02 17.98
N GLY A 387 10.37 37.83 19.22
CA GLY A 387 9.80 38.35 20.49
C GLY A 387 9.05 37.28 21.31
N VAL A 388 9.72 36.37 22.03
CA VAL A 388 10.31 36.53 23.38
C VAL A 388 9.28 36.78 24.50
N GLU A 389 8.92 35.68 25.17
CA GLU A 389 8.87 35.44 26.63
C GLU A 389 8.63 36.60 27.65
N ILE A 390 7.74 36.37 28.63
CA ILE A 390 7.91 36.55 30.12
C ILE A 390 6.55 36.83 30.85
N PHE A 391 6.42 36.20 32.03
CA PHE A 391 5.38 36.28 33.07
C PHE A 391 4.54 37.60 33.21
N GLY A 392 3.21 37.49 33.34
CA GLY A 392 2.29 38.62 33.59
C GLY A 392 0.95 38.30 34.29
N ILE A 393 0.86 38.60 35.59
CA ILE A 393 -0.20 38.28 36.57
C ILE A 393 -1.59 38.98 36.36
N LYS A 394 -2.70 38.22 36.57
CA LYS A 394 -4.09 38.62 36.96
C LYS A 394 -5.00 39.54 36.08
N ALA A 395 -6.07 38.90 35.59
CA ALA A 395 -7.51 39.11 35.95
C ALA A 395 -8.32 40.40 35.62
N SER A 396 -9.40 40.15 34.86
CA SER A 396 -10.80 40.65 35.01
C SER A 396 -11.25 42.03 34.45
N ALA A 397 -12.44 42.00 33.81
CA ALA A 397 -13.31 43.09 33.32
C ALA A 397 -12.70 44.07 32.27
N GLY A 398 -13.44 44.61 31.29
CA GLY A 398 -14.86 44.46 30.94
C GLY A 398 -15.38 45.76 30.29
N SER A 399 -16.07 45.70 29.14
CA SER A 399 -16.35 46.84 28.20
C SER A 399 -15.07 47.49 27.63
N GLY A 400 -14.99 48.02 26.42
CA GLY A 400 -15.93 48.65 25.47
C GLY A 400 -15.16 49.84 24.84
N LEU A 401 -15.50 50.47 23.72
CA LEU A 401 -16.61 50.38 22.78
C LEU A 401 -16.18 51.10 21.46
N SER A 402 -16.99 51.03 20.41
CA SER A 402 -16.96 51.82 19.15
C SER A 402 -15.95 51.40 18.06
N GLY A 403 -16.29 51.39 16.76
CA GLY A 403 -17.61 51.12 16.16
C GLY A 403 -18.11 52.08 15.07
N THR A 404 -18.36 51.51 13.89
CA THR A 404 -19.28 51.95 12.82
C THR A 404 -19.70 50.66 12.10
N ALA A 405 -20.96 50.21 12.01
CA ALA A 405 -22.27 50.86 11.81
C ALA A 405 -22.56 51.23 10.35
N ASN A 406 -23.46 50.45 9.74
CA ASN A 406 -24.46 50.95 8.79
C ASN A 406 -25.71 50.07 8.86
N VAL A 407 -26.87 50.67 8.58
CA VAL A 407 -28.24 50.16 8.86
C VAL A 407 -29.15 50.55 7.68
N THR A 408 -30.38 50.03 7.68
CA THR A 408 -31.61 50.45 6.94
C THR A 408 -31.97 49.43 5.87
N ASP A 409 -33.01 48.59 5.97
CA ASP A 409 -34.41 48.72 6.47
C ASP A 409 -35.37 49.37 5.45
N GLY A 410 -36.63 48.94 5.44
CA GLY A 410 -37.62 49.21 4.40
C GLY A 410 -38.94 48.46 4.64
N THR A 411 -39.62 48.79 5.73
CA THR A 411 -40.77 48.05 6.28
C THR A 411 -42.15 48.56 5.86
N SER A 412 -43.19 47.75 6.11
CA SER A 412 -44.55 48.23 6.36
C SER A 412 -45.16 47.50 7.57
N PHE A 413 -46.17 48.10 8.23
CA PHE A 413 -46.34 48.04 9.69
C PHE A 413 -47.79 47.71 10.10
N SER A 414 -48.06 46.77 11.01
CA SER A 414 -48.44 46.97 12.44
C SER A 414 -48.86 45.60 13.07
N VAL A 415 -48.66 45.18 14.35
CA VAL A 415 -48.68 45.80 15.71
C VAL A 415 -50.10 45.81 16.33
N THR A 416 -50.44 45.14 17.46
CA THR A 416 -49.67 44.37 18.49
C THR A 416 -50.50 43.40 19.36
N ASN A 417 -49.81 42.43 20.00
CA ASN A 417 -50.05 41.77 21.32
C ASN A 417 -51.18 40.74 21.61
N GLY A 418 -50.76 39.63 22.27
CA GLY A 418 -51.58 38.70 23.04
C GLY A 418 -50.85 37.38 23.38
N GLU A 419 -50.26 37.24 24.57
CA GLU A 419 -49.45 36.05 24.95
C GLU A 419 -50.26 34.82 25.40
N SER A 420 -49.75 33.61 25.13
CA SER A 420 -49.76 32.50 26.09
C SER A 420 -48.80 31.35 25.70
N TYR A 421 -48.45 30.52 26.68
CA TYR A 421 -47.33 29.58 26.68
C TYR A 421 -47.62 28.24 25.95
N ASN A 422 -46.60 27.63 25.35
CA ASN A 422 -46.43 26.17 25.41
C ASN A 422 -44.95 25.77 25.24
N GLN A 423 -44.48 24.80 26.02
CA GLN A 423 -43.06 24.42 26.07
C GLN A 423 -42.78 23.16 25.23
N SER A 424 -41.80 23.23 24.34
CA SER A 424 -41.00 22.07 23.93
C SER A 424 -39.69 22.07 24.71
N VAL A 425 -39.29 20.92 25.26
CA VAL A 425 -38.00 20.75 25.96
C VAL A 425 -37.16 19.70 25.25
N GLY A 426 -36.71 20.05 24.04
CA GLY A 426 -35.49 19.48 23.49
C GLY A 426 -34.32 20.27 24.06
N LYS A 427 -33.54 19.68 24.99
CA LYS A 427 -32.36 20.34 25.57
C LYS A 427 -31.09 19.58 25.25
N SER A 428 -30.18 20.24 24.55
CA SER A 428 -28.91 19.73 24.06
C SER A 428 -27.94 19.36 25.18
N ILE A 429 -27.26 18.22 25.02
CA ILE A 429 -26.11 17.81 25.84
C ILE A 429 -24.84 18.24 25.09
N ALA A 430 -24.25 19.37 25.48
CA ALA A 430 -23.04 19.91 24.85
C ALA A 430 -22.01 20.53 25.82
N GLU A 431 -22.42 21.00 27.01
CA GLU A 431 -21.57 21.84 27.87
C GLU A 431 -21.26 21.27 29.28
N SER A 432 -21.04 19.95 29.42
CA SER A 432 -20.61 19.35 30.70
C SER A 432 -19.48 18.32 30.65
N LEU A 433 -19.14 17.77 29.47
CA LEU A 433 -18.13 16.71 29.35
C LEU A 433 -16.68 17.21 29.52
N GLY A 434 -16.40 18.49 29.26
CA GLY A 434 -15.04 19.04 29.20
C GLY A 434 -14.29 19.23 30.53
N LYS A 435 -14.88 18.92 31.70
CA LYS A 435 -14.28 19.23 33.01
C LYS A 435 -14.18 18.11 34.05
N THR A 436 -14.62 16.88 33.74
CA THR A 436 -14.53 15.73 34.68
C THR A 436 -13.48 14.69 34.27
N ALA A 437 -13.00 14.76 33.02
CA ALA A 437 -12.09 13.78 32.44
C ALA A 437 -10.67 13.77 33.05
N SER A 438 -10.18 14.93 33.54
CA SER A 438 -8.78 15.06 33.96
C SER A 438 -8.50 14.52 35.38
N ASP A 439 -9.34 14.84 36.37
CA ASP A 439 -9.05 14.51 37.78
C ASP A 439 -9.33 13.04 38.15
N THR A 440 -10.06 12.31 37.30
CA THR A 440 -10.47 10.93 37.57
C THR A 440 -9.36 9.90 37.25
N LEU A 441 -8.42 10.25 36.37
CA LEU A 441 -7.44 9.32 35.79
C LEU A 441 -6.42 8.74 36.78
N THR A 442 -6.11 9.44 37.88
CA THR A 442 -4.96 9.10 38.75
C THR A 442 -5.32 8.31 40.02
N LYS A 443 -6.61 8.01 40.27
CA LYS A 443 -7.06 7.28 41.50
C LYS A 443 -8.11 6.19 41.29
N GLY A 444 -8.55 5.91 40.06
CA GLY A 444 -9.67 4.99 39.79
C GLY A 444 -9.35 3.50 39.54
N LEU A 445 -8.08 3.11 39.43
CA LEU A 445 -7.67 1.91 38.67
C LEU A 445 -7.96 0.53 39.31
N THR A 446 -8.48 0.45 40.53
CA THR A 446 -8.53 -0.83 41.29
C THR A 446 -9.91 -1.22 41.87
N LYS A 447 -11.01 -0.57 41.49
CA LYS A 447 -12.34 -0.92 42.07
C LYS A 447 -13.60 -0.80 41.19
N THR A 448 -13.48 -0.53 39.89
CA THR A 448 -14.63 -0.12 39.05
C THR A 448 -14.79 -0.92 37.74
N ILE A 449 -14.45 -2.21 37.73
CA ILE A 449 -14.57 -3.08 36.54
C ILE A 449 -15.85 -3.94 36.55
N SER A 450 -16.55 -4.09 37.69
CA SER A 450 -17.60 -5.10 37.86
C SER A 450 -19.06 -4.67 37.62
N ASN A 451 -19.39 -3.39 37.46
CA ASN A 451 -20.79 -2.92 37.55
C ASN A 451 -21.26 -1.83 36.55
N SER A 452 -20.40 -1.32 35.66
CA SER A 452 -20.67 -0.05 34.92
C SER A 452 -20.82 -0.17 33.40
N VAL A 453 -21.41 -1.26 32.89
CA VAL A 453 -21.65 -1.47 31.43
C VAL A 453 -23.09 -1.92 31.17
N SER A 454 -24.09 -1.28 31.83
CA SER A 454 -25.50 -1.73 31.75
C SER A 454 -26.56 -0.63 31.94
N GLN A 455 -26.27 0.62 31.57
CA GLN A 455 -27.27 1.71 31.59
C GLN A 455 -27.21 2.59 30.33
N THR A 456 -27.78 2.06 29.23
CA THR A 456 -28.22 2.83 28.06
C THR A 456 -29.72 2.64 27.88
N THR A 457 -30.46 3.69 27.57
CA THR A 457 -31.90 3.83 27.91
C THR A 457 -32.82 2.73 27.38
N GLY A 458 -32.55 2.13 26.21
CA GLY A 458 -33.33 1.01 25.66
C GLY A 458 -33.32 -0.26 26.54
N THR A 459 -32.27 -0.46 27.34
CA THR A 459 -32.15 -1.66 28.19
C THR A 459 -33.17 -1.73 29.33
N ALA A 460 -33.84 -0.64 29.69
CA ALA A 460 -34.76 -0.57 30.82
C ALA A 460 -36.06 -1.35 30.59
N VAL A 461 -36.67 -1.23 29.40
CA VAL A 461 -37.99 -1.84 29.10
C VAL A 461 -37.89 -3.35 28.96
N ALA A 462 -36.92 -3.85 28.18
CA ALA A 462 -36.68 -5.27 27.98
C ALA A 462 -36.29 -6.01 29.28
N ASN A 463 -35.48 -5.39 30.15
CA ASN A 463 -35.20 -5.94 31.47
C ASN A 463 -36.42 -5.95 32.40
N THR A 464 -37.39 -5.05 32.20
CA THR A 464 -38.59 -4.98 33.03
C THR A 464 -39.62 -6.04 32.63
N LEU A 465 -39.97 -6.17 31.34
CA LEU A 465 -40.91 -7.21 30.90
C LEU A 465 -40.37 -8.62 31.19
N GLY A 466 -39.15 -8.93 30.72
CA GLY A 466 -38.57 -10.27 30.87
C GLY A 466 -38.44 -10.71 32.34
N ARG A 467 -37.97 -9.82 33.23
CA ARG A 467 -37.86 -10.16 34.66
C ARG A 467 -39.20 -10.16 35.39
N ALA A 468 -40.21 -9.41 34.93
CA ALA A 468 -41.54 -9.45 35.52
C ALA A 468 -42.21 -10.82 35.28
N VAL A 469 -42.20 -11.31 34.04
CA VAL A 469 -42.73 -12.63 33.68
C VAL A 469 -42.01 -13.75 34.46
N THR A 470 -40.68 -13.77 34.46
CA THR A 470 -39.93 -14.87 35.12
C THR A 470 -40.03 -14.81 36.65
N LYS A 471 -40.05 -13.62 37.29
CA LYS A 471 -40.31 -13.52 38.75
C LYS A 471 -41.73 -13.95 39.14
N ALA A 472 -42.70 -13.79 38.26
CA ALA A 472 -44.07 -14.25 38.51
C ALA A 472 -44.20 -15.79 38.54
N MET A 473 -43.26 -16.53 37.95
CA MET A 473 -43.18 -17.99 38.10
C MET A 473 -42.26 -18.40 39.26
N ALA A 474 -41.03 -17.86 39.31
CA ALA A 474 -40.03 -18.25 40.30
C ALA A 474 -40.40 -17.93 41.76
N LYS A 475 -41.41 -17.07 42.00
CA LYS A 475 -41.93 -16.75 43.35
C LYS A 475 -43.29 -17.40 43.66
N THR A 476 -43.80 -18.26 42.78
CA THR A 476 -45.18 -18.78 42.84
C THR A 476 -45.22 -20.32 42.87
N ALA A 477 -44.11 -20.96 43.25
CA ALA A 477 -44.05 -22.39 43.59
C ALA A 477 -44.77 -22.76 44.91
N GLY A 478 -45.73 -21.94 45.33
CA GLY A 478 -46.55 -22.11 46.53
C GLY A 478 -47.81 -21.24 46.44
N THR A 479 -48.95 -21.78 46.87
CA THR A 479 -50.29 -21.15 46.77
C THR A 479 -50.76 -20.81 45.35
N ALA A 480 -50.99 -21.84 44.53
CA ALA A 480 -51.82 -21.72 43.34
C ALA A 480 -53.31 -21.53 43.72
N LYS A 481 -53.78 -20.27 43.76
CA LYS A 481 -55.22 -19.94 43.78
C LYS A 481 -55.46 -18.50 43.30
N SER A 482 -55.99 -18.36 42.08
CA SER A 482 -56.66 -17.16 41.53
C SER A 482 -56.24 -15.81 42.13
N VAL A 483 -55.17 -15.19 41.60
CA VAL A 483 -54.80 -13.82 41.96
C VAL A 483 -54.75 -12.94 40.71
N SER A 484 -55.57 -11.89 40.75
CA SER A 484 -55.62 -10.78 39.80
C SER A 484 -54.24 -10.23 39.43
N PHE A 485 -54.09 -9.74 38.19
CA PHE A 485 -52.88 -9.05 37.69
C PHE A 485 -52.68 -7.63 38.27
N GLY A 486 -53.15 -7.40 39.51
CA GLY A 486 -53.09 -6.13 40.23
C GLY A 486 -51.97 -6.08 41.27
N GLY A 487 -50.74 -5.79 40.83
CA GLY A 487 -49.57 -5.75 41.74
C GLY A 487 -48.37 -4.98 41.19
N ASN A 488 -48.39 -3.64 41.30
CA ASN A 488 -47.25 -2.75 41.01
C ASN A 488 -46.56 -2.90 39.64
N PHE A 489 -47.32 -2.80 38.55
CA PHE A 489 -46.78 -2.29 37.28
C PHE A 489 -46.53 -0.77 37.38
N GLY A 490 -45.52 -0.41 38.17
CA GLY A 490 -45.18 0.95 38.57
C GLY A 490 -44.39 1.74 37.52
N ALA A 491 -44.89 1.81 36.28
CA ALA A 491 -44.37 2.68 35.23
C ALA A 491 -45.54 3.27 34.43
N ASN A 492 -45.49 4.57 34.13
CA ASN A 492 -46.62 5.28 33.52
C ASN A 492 -46.90 4.76 32.09
N PHE A 493 -48.05 4.09 31.92
CA PHE A 493 -48.65 3.90 30.60
C PHE A 493 -49.06 5.25 30.03
N ALA A 494 -48.23 5.83 29.17
CA ALA A 494 -48.48 7.10 28.49
C ALA A 494 -49.55 6.94 27.38
N ARG A 495 -50.79 6.65 27.77
CA ARG A 495 -51.96 6.67 26.87
C ARG A 495 -52.25 8.12 26.49
N SER A 496 -52.00 8.49 25.24
CA SER A 496 -52.49 9.75 24.68
C SER A 496 -53.90 9.56 24.13
N SER A 497 -54.79 10.50 24.44
CA SER A 497 -56.15 10.56 23.93
C SER A 497 -56.42 11.96 23.40
N THR A 498 -56.66 12.08 22.10
CA THR A 498 -56.99 13.35 21.45
C THR A 498 -58.48 13.37 21.12
N VAL A 499 -59.17 14.43 21.58
CA VAL A 499 -60.60 14.62 21.33
C VAL A 499 -60.77 15.82 20.42
N THR A 500 -61.20 15.57 19.18
CA THR A 500 -61.51 16.61 18.20
C THR A 500 -63.02 16.74 18.09
N ALA A 501 -63.53 17.95 18.31
CA ALA A 501 -64.95 18.27 18.18
C ALA A 501 -65.16 19.31 17.07
N THR A 502 -66.00 18.99 16.09
CA THR A 502 -66.36 19.90 15.00
C THR A 502 -67.77 20.42 15.23
N VAL A 503 -67.90 21.75 15.39
CA VAL A 503 -69.18 22.42 15.68
C VAL A 503 -69.71 23.09 14.40
N GLY A 504 -70.85 22.62 13.93
CA GLY A 504 -71.52 23.09 12.72
C GLY A 504 -72.91 22.47 12.61
N LYS A 505 -73.53 22.48 11.42
CA LYS A 505 -74.85 21.82 11.21
C LYS A 505 -74.81 20.29 11.32
N ASN A 506 -73.61 19.70 11.27
CA ASN A 506 -73.36 18.32 11.67
C ASN A 506 -72.44 18.40 12.88
N GLU A 507 -72.79 17.76 13.99
CA GLU A 507 -71.90 17.65 15.15
C GLU A 507 -71.09 16.36 15.05
N GLY A 508 -69.76 16.48 15.13
CA GLY A 508 -68.84 15.33 15.11
C GLY A 508 -67.91 15.37 16.31
N ILE A 509 -67.84 14.26 17.05
CA ILE A 509 -66.84 14.02 18.09
C ILE A 509 -66.02 12.81 17.66
N THR A 510 -64.72 13.02 17.47
CA THR A 510 -63.76 11.95 17.22
C THR A 510 -62.80 11.87 18.41
N GLN A 511 -62.71 10.69 19.02
CA GLN A 511 -61.67 10.36 19.99
C GLN A 511 -60.73 9.33 19.37
N SER A 512 -59.42 9.62 19.38
CA SER A 512 -58.38 8.67 18.99
C SER A 512 -57.58 8.21 20.19
N PHE A 513 -57.27 6.92 20.21
CA PHE A 513 -56.47 6.26 21.24
C PHE A 513 -55.23 5.64 20.59
N THR A 514 -54.09 5.72 21.26
CA THR A 514 -52.81 5.18 20.76
C THR A 514 -52.08 4.39 21.85
N ASN A 515 -51.63 3.19 21.51
CA ASN A 515 -50.83 2.34 22.38
C ASN A 515 -49.36 2.38 21.93
N PHE A 516 -48.58 3.27 22.55
CA PHE A 516 -47.17 3.48 22.20
C PHE A 516 -46.30 2.22 22.37
N ASN A 517 -46.64 1.29 23.26
CA ASN A 517 -45.89 0.04 23.40
C ASN A 517 -46.07 -0.88 22.18
N ILE A 518 -47.30 -0.98 21.66
CA ILE A 518 -47.59 -1.75 20.44
C ILE A 518 -47.04 -1.01 19.21
N LYS A 519 -47.18 0.32 19.15
CA LYS A 519 -46.60 1.12 18.06
C LYS A 519 -45.07 0.94 17.97
N HIS A 520 -44.36 0.97 19.09
CA HIS A 520 -42.92 0.72 19.14
C HIS A 520 -42.56 -0.75 18.83
N ALA A 521 -43.42 -1.72 19.18
CA ALA A 521 -43.24 -3.11 18.76
C ALA A 521 -43.42 -3.30 17.24
N LEU A 522 -44.37 -2.58 16.63
CA LEU A 522 -44.57 -2.55 15.18
C LEU A 522 -43.42 -1.85 14.45
N GLU A 523 -42.90 -0.75 15.00
CA GLU A 523 -41.70 -0.05 14.48
C GLU A 523 -40.46 -0.96 14.50
N LEU A 524 -40.28 -1.76 15.57
CA LEU A 524 -39.22 -2.77 15.64
C LEU A 524 -39.47 -3.98 14.72
N LEU A 525 -40.71 -4.43 14.55
CA LEU A 525 -41.07 -5.43 13.55
C LEU A 525 -40.75 -4.95 12.13
N GLU A 526 -41.11 -3.71 11.80
CA GLU A 526 -40.85 -3.09 10.50
C GLU A 526 -39.34 -2.98 10.23
N ASN A 527 -38.55 -2.60 11.23
CA ASN A 527 -37.09 -2.51 11.11
C ASN A 527 -36.43 -3.90 11.02
N GLN A 528 -36.96 -4.93 11.68
CA GLN A 528 -36.49 -6.31 11.47
C GLN A 528 -36.89 -6.85 10.08
N MET A 529 -38.12 -6.59 9.60
CA MET A 529 -38.52 -6.97 8.25
C MET A 529 -37.64 -6.31 7.18
N LYS A 530 -37.32 -5.02 7.31
CA LYS A 530 -36.34 -4.32 6.45
C LYS A 530 -34.95 -4.96 6.51
N ARG A 531 -34.51 -5.42 7.69
CA ARG A 531 -33.23 -6.12 7.87
C ARG A 531 -33.24 -7.52 7.23
N LEU A 532 -34.36 -8.22 7.22
CA LEU A 532 -34.55 -9.46 6.44
C LEU A 532 -34.49 -9.16 4.93
N GLU A 533 -35.16 -8.10 4.45
CA GLU A 533 -35.15 -7.68 3.04
C GLU A 533 -33.77 -7.23 2.54
N GLN A 534 -32.93 -6.67 3.41
CA GLN A 534 -31.51 -6.42 3.10
C GLN A 534 -30.67 -7.71 3.10
N SER A 535 -31.10 -8.75 3.84
CA SER A 535 -30.39 -10.02 3.95
C SER A 535 -30.68 -10.99 2.80
N THR A 536 -31.84 -10.91 2.14
CA THR A 536 -32.14 -11.77 0.97
C THR A 536 -31.20 -11.54 -0.21
N ALA A 537 -30.59 -10.35 -0.31
CA ALA A 537 -29.60 -10.02 -1.35
C ALA A 537 -28.15 -10.42 -1.01
N LEU A 538 -27.81 -10.64 0.28
CA LEU A 538 -26.44 -10.89 0.77
C LEU A 538 -26.28 -12.22 1.53
N GLY A 539 -27.34 -13.04 1.54
CA GLY A 539 -27.43 -14.21 2.41
C GLY A 539 -27.74 -13.85 3.86
N MET A 540 -28.38 -14.78 4.56
CA MET A 540 -28.73 -14.67 5.98
C MET A 540 -28.24 -15.92 6.71
N TRP A 541 -27.79 -15.77 7.96
CA TRP A 541 -26.96 -16.77 8.64
C TRP A 541 -27.29 -16.84 10.13
N ASP A 542 -27.63 -18.02 10.64
CA ASP A 542 -27.78 -18.24 12.08
C ASP A 542 -26.38 -18.43 12.70
N PHE A 543 -25.97 -17.48 13.54
CA PHE A 543 -24.61 -17.35 14.05
C PHE A 543 -24.53 -17.48 15.58
N ALA A 544 -23.46 -18.10 16.09
CA ALA A 544 -23.08 -18.03 17.49
C ALA A 544 -21.55 -18.18 17.70
N ALA A 545 -21.01 -17.46 18.69
CA ALA A 545 -19.64 -17.63 19.14
C ALA A 545 -19.58 -18.56 20.35
N TYR A 546 -18.71 -19.57 20.33
CA TYR A 546 -18.52 -20.51 21.42
C TYR A 546 -17.07 -20.50 21.91
N VAL A 547 -16.86 -20.63 23.21
CA VAL A 547 -15.53 -20.71 23.83
C VAL A 547 -15.38 -22.01 24.61
N LEU A 548 -14.31 -22.75 24.33
CA LEU A 548 -13.90 -23.96 25.06
C LEU A 548 -12.63 -23.68 25.87
N SER A 549 -12.62 -23.94 27.18
CA SER A 549 -11.39 -23.93 28.02
C SER A 549 -11.54 -24.87 29.22
N GLU A 550 -10.44 -25.41 29.78
CA GLU A 550 -10.51 -26.18 31.04
C GLU A 550 -10.85 -25.25 32.23
N ASP A 551 -10.47 -23.97 32.17
CA ASP A 551 -10.85 -22.96 33.16
C ASP A 551 -12.17 -22.26 32.79
N PRO A 552 -13.26 -22.42 33.57
CA PRO A 552 -14.53 -21.73 33.31
C PRO A 552 -14.42 -20.21 33.40
N ASN A 553 -13.43 -19.66 34.12
CA ASN A 553 -13.21 -18.22 34.20
C ASN A 553 -12.66 -17.69 32.88
N VAL A 554 -11.74 -18.41 32.23
CA VAL A 554 -11.21 -18.05 30.91
C VAL A 554 -12.32 -18.15 29.86
N ALA A 555 -13.07 -19.25 29.82
CA ALA A 555 -14.19 -19.41 28.89
C ALA A 555 -15.21 -18.26 29.00
N ASN A 556 -15.58 -17.89 30.23
CA ASN A 556 -16.52 -16.79 30.49
C ASN A 556 -15.93 -15.41 30.14
N ASN A 557 -14.67 -15.15 30.50
CA ASN A 557 -14.02 -13.86 30.23
C ASN A 557 -13.83 -13.63 28.72
N VAL A 558 -13.40 -14.64 27.97
CA VAL A 558 -13.28 -14.56 26.50
C VAL A 558 -14.64 -14.29 25.85
N ALA A 559 -15.71 -14.94 26.32
CA ALA A 559 -17.08 -14.68 25.82
C ALA A 559 -17.54 -13.24 26.12
N HIS A 560 -17.28 -12.71 27.32
CA HIS A 560 -17.56 -11.31 27.64
C HIS A 560 -16.73 -10.32 26.81
N THR A 561 -15.44 -10.60 26.58
CA THR A 561 -14.58 -9.76 25.73
C THR A 561 -15.02 -9.79 24.27
N TYR A 562 -15.40 -10.95 23.74
CA TYR A 562 -15.93 -11.06 22.37
C TYR A 562 -17.23 -10.24 22.20
N LEU A 563 -18.17 -10.40 23.13
CA LEU A 563 -19.41 -9.62 23.17
C LEU A 563 -19.12 -8.12 23.30
N ALA A 564 -18.17 -7.75 24.15
CA ALA A 564 -17.79 -6.35 24.38
C ALA A 564 -17.09 -5.71 23.18
N LEU A 565 -16.45 -6.47 22.29
CA LEU A 565 -15.89 -5.95 21.03
C LEU A 565 -16.98 -5.74 19.96
N THR A 566 -17.89 -6.71 19.81
CA THR A 566 -18.90 -6.76 18.73
C THR A 566 -20.17 -5.94 18.99
N LEU A 567 -20.50 -5.61 20.24
CA LEU A 567 -21.62 -4.72 20.58
C LEU A 567 -21.42 -3.28 20.06
N GLY A 568 -22.31 -2.79 19.20
CA GLY A 568 -22.29 -1.40 18.69
C GLY A 568 -23.58 -0.61 18.96
N GLU A 569 -23.79 0.45 18.20
CA GLU A 569 -24.92 1.39 18.39
C GLU A 569 -26.28 0.78 18.00
N GLU A 570 -26.33 -0.10 16.99
CA GLU A 570 -27.56 -0.75 16.50
C GLU A 570 -27.83 -2.11 17.16
N SER A 571 -26.89 -2.64 17.96
CA SER A 571 -27.02 -3.94 18.66
C SER A 571 -28.16 -4.01 19.69
N TYR A 572 -28.99 -2.96 19.85
CA TYR A 572 -30.24 -2.98 20.62
C TYR A 572 -31.36 -3.77 19.94
N MET A 573 -31.26 -4.05 18.63
CA MET A 573 -32.30 -4.75 17.85
C MET A 573 -32.51 -6.22 18.27
N SER A 574 -31.57 -6.83 19.01
CA SER A 574 -31.70 -8.18 19.58
C SER A 574 -31.05 -8.27 20.96
N LYS A 575 -31.49 -9.24 21.77
CA LYS A 575 -31.05 -9.37 23.17
C LYS A 575 -29.75 -10.15 23.27
N SER A 576 -28.64 -9.42 23.38
CA SER A 576 -27.32 -9.99 23.65
C SER A 576 -27.30 -10.92 24.87
N ALA A 577 -26.69 -12.09 24.72
CA ALA A 577 -26.71 -13.17 25.70
C ALA A 577 -25.34 -13.85 25.87
N ILE A 578 -25.04 -14.31 27.08
CA ILE A 578 -23.95 -15.24 27.39
C ILE A 578 -24.47 -16.36 28.28
N ASN A 579 -24.22 -17.61 27.92
CA ASN A 579 -24.44 -18.80 28.77
C ASN A 579 -23.09 -19.48 29.04
N LEU A 580 -22.95 -20.14 30.20
CA LEU A 580 -21.73 -20.84 30.62
C LEU A 580 -22.09 -22.18 31.27
N TRP A 581 -21.57 -23.28 30.74
CA TRP A 581 -21.68 -24.64 31.30
C TRP A 581 -20.30 -25.12 31.74
N ARG A 582 -20.17 -25.58 32.98
CA ARG A 582 -18.88 -25.81 33.64
C ARG A 582 -18.48 -27.28 33.63
N GLY A 583 -17.50 -27.64 32.80
CA GLY A 583 -16.95 -29.01 32.72
C GLY A 583 -16.31 -29.50 34.02
N ASN A 584 -15.86 -28.58 34.88
CA ASN A 584 -15.25 -28.90 36.18
C ASN A 584 -16.25 -29.07 37.34
N VAL A 585 -17.56 -28.91 37.12
CA VAL A 585 -18.62 -29.14 38.11
C VAL A 585 -19.37 -30.42 37.74
N GLU A 586 -19.49 -31.38 38.67
CA GLU A 586 -19.97 -32.72 38.32
C GLU A 586 -21.41 -32.76 37.76
N GLU A 587 -22.29 -31.89 38.28
CA GLU A 587 -23.67 -31.73 37.81
C GLU A 587 -23.75 -31.14 36.40
N GLU A 588 -22.82 -30.26 36.01
CA GLU A 588 -22.80 -29.61 34.69
C GLU A 588 -21.90 -30.33 33.68
N ARG A 589 -20.95 -31.16 34.13
CA ARG A 589 -19.96 -31.86 33.29
C ARG A 589 -20.62 -32.65 32.16
N VAL A 590 -21.71 -33.35 32.44
CA VAL A 590 -22.45 -34.13 31.43
C VAL A 590 -23.03 -33.22 30.34
N LEU A 591 -23.63 -32.09 30.75
CA LEU A 591 -24.22 -31.11 29.83
C LEU A 591 -23.13 -30.44 28.98
N ALA A 592 -22.04 -30.01 29.62
CA ALA A 592 -20.88 -29.42 28.95
C ALA A 592 -20.22 -30.41 27.97
N LYS A 593 -20.19 -31.72 28.28
CA LYS A 593 -19.61 -32.75 27.41
C LYS A 593 -20.45 -33.02 26.16
N GLU A 594 -21.78 -33.06 26.26
CA GLU A 594 -22.67 -33.14 25.07
C GLU A 594 -22.54 -31.89 24.19
N ILE A 595 -22.58 -30.69 24.78
CA ILE A 595 -22.41 -29.41 24.07
C ILE A 595 -21.03 -29.35 23.38
N CYS A 596 -19.97 -29.78 24.06
CA CYS A 596 -18.63 -29.89 23.48
C CYS A 596 -18.56 -30.94 22.34
N GLY A 597 -19.40 -31.98 22.38
CA GLY A 597 -19.55 -32.97 21.31
C GLY A 597 -19.96 -32.34 19.98
N TYR A 598 -21.05 -31.56 19.97
CA TYR A 598 -21.48 -30.78 18.79
C TYR A 598 -20.36 -29.86 18.28
N LEU A 599 -19.69 -29.13 19.19
CA LEU A 599 -18.68 -28.13 18.83
C LEU A 599 -17.38 -28.74 18.30
N LYS A 600 -17.01 -29.96 18.70
CA LYS A 600 -15.90 -30.73 18.09
C LYS A 600 -16.18 -31.10 16.63
N GLU A 601 -17.45 -31.23 16.28
CA GLU A 601 -17.95 -31.57 14.93
C GLU A 601 -18.43 -30.32 14.16
N PHE A 602 -18.22 -29.12 14.72
CA PHE A 602 -18.69 -27.82 14.21
C PHE A 602 -20.19 -27.80 13.85
N ARG A 603 -21.02 -28.43 14.70
CA ARG A 603 -22.48 -28.30 14.70
C ARG A 603 -22.93 -27.35 15.82
N HIS A 604 -24.05 -26.64 15.63
CA HIS A 604 -24.65 -25.87 16.72
C HIS A 604 -25.27 -26.82 17.75
N PRO A 605 -24.99 -26.66 19.06
CA PRO A 605 -25.69 -27.41 20.10
C PRO A 605 -27.19 -27.11 20.08
N VAL A 606 -27.99 -28.17 20.00
CA VAL A 606 -29.46 -28.12 20.04
C VAL A 606 -29.95 -28.32 21.46
N PHE A 607 -30.91 -27.50 21.91
CA PHE A 607 -31.44 -27.52 23.26
C PHE A 607 -32.96 -27.74 23.25
N CYS A 608 -33.48 -28.66 24.06
CA CYS A 608 -34.91 -28.89 24.24
C CYS A 608 -35.42 -28.32 25.56
N LEU A 609 -36.66 -27.82 25.59
CA LEU A 609 -37.28 -27.26 26.80
C LEU A 609 -37.34 -28.32 27.91
N ASN A 610 -36.88 -27.97 29.12
CA ASN A 610 -36.74 -28.93 30.22
C ASN A 610 -38.10 -29.47 30.68
N PRO A 611 -38.41 -30.78 30.52
CA PRO A 611 -39.74 -31.33 30.83
C PRO A 611 -40.20 -31.07 32.26
N ARG A 612 -39.25 -31.06 33.22
CA ARG A 612 -39.53 -30.80 34.65
C ARG A 612 -40.08 -29.40 34.94
N ILE A 613 -39.95 -28.46 34.01
CA ILE A 613 -40.52 -27.11 34.11
C ILE A 613 -41.98 -27.09 33.57
N VAL A 614 -42.31 -28.00 32.65
CA VAL A 614 -43.65 -28.17 32.07
C VAL A 614 -44.53 -29.06 32.96
N GLU A 615 -43.95 -30.10 33.56
CA GLU A 615 -44.63 -31.10 34.42
C GLU A 615 -44.84 -30.63 35.88
N ALA A 616 -44.58 -29.35 36.19
CA ALA A 616 -44.42 -28.84 37.56
C ALA A 616 -45.71 -28.68 38.40
N ASP A 617 -46.82 -29.31 38.01
CA ASP A 617 -48.04 -29.40 38.84
C ASP A 617 -48.72 -30.79 38.78
N PRO A 618 -48.29 -31.75 39.61
CA PRO A 618 -48.96 -33.04 39.79
C PRO A 618 -50.28 -32.97 40.60
N GLY A 619 -50.77 -31.76 40.96
CA GLY A 619 -51.82 -31.57 41.95
C GLY A 619 -53.15 -30.99 41.43
N SER A 620 -53.18 -30.39 40.24
CA SER A 620 -54.38 -29.70 39.72
C SER A 620 -55.28 -30.49 38.78
N VAL A 621 -54.96 -31.76 38.47
CA VAL A 621 -55.82 -32.64 37.65
C VAL A 621 -57.01 -33.16 38.48
N ILE A 622 -57.90 -32.25 38.87
CA ILE A 622 -59.32 -32.56 39.02
C ILE A 622 -59.92 -32.43 37.62
N VAL A 623 -60.32 -33.55 37.03
CA VAL A 623 -61.09 -33.55 35.79
C VAL A 623 -62.47 -32.95 36.08
N ASN A 624 -62.63 -31.67 35.78
CA ASN A 624 -63.93 -31.03 35.64
C ASN A 624 -64.28 -31.12 34.15
N GLU A 625 -65.31 -31.86 33.80
CA GLU A 625 -65.62 -32.22 32.40
C GLU A 625 -66.15 -31.02 31.58
N ASP A 626 -66.49 -29.90 32.23
CA ASP A 626 -67.09 -28.68 31.64
C ASP A 626 -66.06 -27.61 31.19
N LYS A 627 -64.94 -28.01 30.56
CA LYS A 627 -63.99 -27.05 29.94
C LYS A 627 -63.57 -27.44 28.52
N ASN A 628 -63.55 -26.45 27.63
CA ASN A 628 -63.04 -26.61 26.27
C ASN A 628 -61.57 -27.08 26.26
N PRO A 629 -61.17 -27.96 25.33
CA PRO A 629 -59.80 -28.48 25.25
C PRO A 629 -58.76 -27.42 24.86
N GLU A 630 -59.17 -26.24 24.41
CA GLU A 630 -58.29 -25.12 24.01
C GLU A 630 -57.64 -24.37 25.21
N ASP A 631 -58.07 -24.64 26.44
CA ASP A 631 -57.50 -24.05 27.66
C ASP A 631 -56.17 -24.72 28.11
N LEU A 632 -55.70 -25.74 27.39
CA LEU A 632 -54.52 -26.54 27.73
C LEU A 632 -53.22 -25.97 27.11
N SER A 633 -52.31 -25.53 27.99
CA SER A 633 -50.89 -25.26 27.72
C SER A 633 -50.56 -24.32 26.54
N PHE A 634 -50.75 -23.01 26.72
CA PHE A 634 -50.05 -22.00 25.91
C PHE A 634 -48.56 -21.97 26.30
N ILE A 635 -47.70 -22.64 25.53
CA ILE A 635 -46.26 -22.63 25.73
C ILE A 635 -45.64 -21.48 24.92
N THR A 636 -45.32 -20.38 25.59
CA THR A 636 -44.75 -19.16 24.97
C THR A 636 -43.35 -19.36 24.37
N TYR A 637 -42.61 -20.36 24.85
CA TYR A 637 -41.23 -20.64 24.47
C TYR A 637 -41.16 -21.82 23.48
N PRO A 638 -40.27 -21.80 22.47
CA PRO A 638 -40.17 -22.91 21.53
C PRO A 638 -39.73 -24.20 22.23
N PRO A 639 -40.21 -25.38 21.80
CA PRO A 639 -39.84 -26.65 22.43
C PRO A 639 -38.38 -27.05 22.16
N ILE A 640 -37.79 -26.54 21.07
CA ILE A 640 -36.40 -26.75 20.64
C ILE A 640 -35.82 -25.40 20.21
N VAL A 641 -34.59 -25.09 20.65
CA VAL A 641 -33.84 -23.88 20.28
C VAL A 641 -32.35 -24.16 20.09
N THR A 642 -31.67 -23.30 19.36
CA THR A 642 -30.21 -23.17 19.29
C THR A 642 -29.73 -21.97 20.11
N ALA A 643 -28.41 -21.77 20.24
CA ALA A 643 -27.85 -20.56 20.85
C ALA A 643 -27.58 -19.41 19.84
N THR A 644 -28.27 -19.40 18.69
CA THR A 644 -27.95 -18.54 17.55
C THR A 644 -28.73 -17.23 17.48
N THR A 645 -28.12 -16.23 16.86
CA THR A 645 -28.77 -15.01 16.39
C THR A 645 -28.62 -14.92 14.88
N SER A 646 -29.69 -14.59 14.17
CA SER A 646 -29.67 -14.49 12.71
C SER A 646 -29.05 -13.16 12.24
N LEU A 647 -28.05 -13.25 11.36
CA LEU A 647 -27.25 -12.15 10.81
C LEU A 647 -27.39 -12.07 9.29
N SER A 648 -27.32 -10.88 8.73
CA SER A 648 -27.03 -10.63 7.31
C SER A 648 -25.59 -11.03 6.95
N GLY A 649 -25.30 -11.27 5.67
CA GLY A 649 -23.92 -11.51 5.20
C GLY A 649 -22.92 -10.40 5.59
N LYS A 650 -23.38 -9.13 5.66
CA LYS A 650 -22.54 -8.00 6.11
C LYS A 650 -22.21 -8.09 7.60
N GLU A 651 -23.20 -8.35 8.45
CA GLU A 651 -23.00 -8.55 9.90
C GLU A 651 -22.14 -9.80 10.16
N LEU A 652 -22.33 -10.88 9.39
CA LEU A 652 -21.51 -12.09 9.45
C LEU A 652 -20.02 -11.77 9.23
N ALA A 653 -19.69 -10.92 8.26
CA ALA A 653 -18.30 -10.53 7.98
C ALA A 653 -17.63 -9.77 9.14
N TYR A 654 -18.39 -9.04 9.99
CA TYR A 654 -17.88 -8.51 11.25
C TYR A 654 -17.65 -9.61 12.30
N SER A 655 -18.57 -10.59 12.39
CA SER A 655 -18.47 -11.70 13.36
C SER A 655 -17.34 -12.68 13.05
N LEU A 656 -17.22 -13.14 11.80
CA LEU A 656 -16.20 -14.08 11.31
C LEU A 656 -15.01 -13.33 10.67
N ASN A 657 -14.57 -12.23 11.29
CA ASN A 657 -13.45 -11.46 10.77
C ASN A 657 -12.09 -12.08 11.13
N PHE A 658 -11.12 -11.95 10.24
CA PHE A 658 -9.71 -12.22 10.53
C PHE A 658 -9.07 -11.03 11.29
N PRO A 659 -7.94 -11.24 11.99
CA PRO A 659 -7.27 -10.13 12.66
C PRO A 659 -6.65 -9.18 11.62
N GLN A 660 -6.69 -7.86 11.90
CA GLN A 660 -6.11 -6.86 10.99
C GLN A 660 -4.61 -6.63 11.26
N LYS A 661 -4.09 -7.14 12.38
CA LYS A 661 -2.68 -6.99 12.77
C LYS A 661 -2.08 -8.33 13.16
N SER A 662 -0.81 -8.54 12.79
CA SER A 662 -0.05 -9.77 13.08
C SER A 662 -0.15 -10.15 14.56
N ILE A 663 -0.75 -11.30 14.84
CA ILE A 663 -0.82 -11.92 16.16
C ILE A 663 0.23 -13.02 16.28
N ALA A 664 0.59 -13.42 17.51
CA ALA A 664 1.47 -14.57 17.71
C ALA A 664 0.86 -15.84 17.09
N GLY A 665 1.49 -16.35 16.02
CA GLY A 665 1.09 -17.54 15.26
C GLY A 665 0.49 -17.28 13.88
N LEU A 666 -0.08 -16.09 13.62
CA LEU A 666 -0.62 -15.70 12.31
C LEU A 666 -0.01 -14.35 11.87
N PRO A 667 0.99 -14.36 10.97
CA PRO A 667 1.45 -13.14 10.30
C PRO A 667 0.36 -12.62 9.36
N ILE A 668 0.02 -11.34 9.53
CA ILE A 668 -0.83 -10.55 8.65
C ILE A 668 0.05 -9.49 7.98
N LEU A 669 0.08 -9.51 6.65
CA LEU A 669 0.87 -8.62 5.82
C LEU A 669 -0.03 -7.57 5.15
N GLU A 670 0.12 -6.31 5.54
CA GLU A 670 -0.36 -5.18 4.75
C GLU A 670 0.55 -5.04 3.52
N CYS A 671 0.00 -5.12 2.31
CA CYS A 671 0.70 -4.83 1.06
C CYS A 671 0.04 -3.65 0.31
N ALA A 672 0.68 -3.21 -0.78
CA ALA A 672 0.16 -2.23 -1.70
C ALA A 672 0.08 -2.82 -3.11
N GLU A 673 -0.96 -2.49 -3.88
CA GLU A 673 -1.09 -2.94 -5.26
C GLU A 673 0.00 -2.37 -6.19
N PHE A 674 0.49 -3.23 -7.09
CA PHE A 674 1.31 -2.92 -8.26
C PHE A 674 0.72 -3.62 -9.48
N GLY A 675 1.09 -3.18 -10.68
CA GLY A 675 0.55 -3.73 -11.93
C GLY A 675 0.75 -5.25 -12.05
N ARG A 676 -0.35 -5.96 -12.35
CA ARG A 676 -0.37 -7.43 -12.50
C ARG A 676 0.05 -7.92 -13.90
N ASN A 677 0.21 -7.00 -14.84
CA ASN A 677 0.73 -7.24 -16.19
C ASN A 677 1.58 -6.05 -16.63
N VAL A 678 2.57 -6.31 -17.49
CA VAL A 678 3.26 -5.26 -18.24
C VAL A 678 2.31 -4.77 -19.34
N VAL A 679 1.99 -3.48 -19.33
CA VAL A 679 1.13 -2.80 -20.32
C VAL A 679 1.84 -1.53 -20.75
N THR A 680 1.91 -1.29 -22.06
CA THR A 680 2.55 -0.09 -22.66
C THR A 680 1.52 0.86 -23.26
N TYR A 681 1.89 2.12 -23.43
CA TYR A 681 1.09 3.08 -24.20
C TYR A 681 1.16 2.82 -25.71
N ASP A 682 2.35 2.50 -26.22
CA ASP A 682 2.56 2.19 -27.63
C ASP A 682 1.99 0.82 -28.03
N CYS A 683 1.56 0.72 -29.29
CA CYS A 683 1.19 -0.52 -29.94
C CYS A 683 2.44 -1.38 -30.16
N VAL A 684 2.61 -2.39 -29.31
CA VAL A 684 3.79 -3.27 -29.30
C VAL A 684 3.91 -4.04 -30.61
N ASP A 685 5.00 -3.81 -31.35
CA ASP A 685 5.41 -4.67 -32.46
C ASP A 685 5.57 -6.12 -31.95
N ALA A 686 4.83 -7.06 -32.54
CA ALA A 686 4.81 -8.45 -32.13
C ALA A 686 6.17 -9.17 -32.30
N GLU A 687 7.08 -8.57 -33.08
CA GLU A 687 8.43 -9.05 -33.37
C GLU A 687 9.50 -8.46 -32.42
N GLU A 688 9.14 -7.57 -31.48
CA GLU A 688 10.14 -6.93 -30.60
C GLU A 688 10.78 -7.94 -29.63
N GLU A 689 12.09 -8.15 -29.79
CA GLU A 689 12.88 -9.05 -28.96
C GLU A 689 12.94 -8.62 -27.48
N LYS A 690 12.63 -9.56 -26.59
CA LYS A 690 12.50 -9.33 -25.14
C LYS A 690 13.35 -10.29 -24.32
N ILE A 691 13.71 -9.84 -23.11
CA ILE A 691 14.45 -10.63 -22.12
C ILE A 691 13.56 -10.87 -20.92
N GLU A 692 13.17 -12.12 -20.70
CA GLU A 692 12.48 -12.57 -19.49
C GLU A 692 13.34 -12.28 -18.25
N LEU A 693 12.83 -11.45 -17.34
CA LEU A 693 13.48 -11.14 -16.06
C LEU A 693 13.01 -12.09 -14.93
N GLY A 694 11.74 -12.51 -15.01
CA GLY A 694 11.10 -13.39 -14.03
C GLY A 694 9.59 -13.36 -14.13
N LYS A 695 8.89 -13.47 -13.00
CA LYS A 695 7.43 -13.54 -12.93
C LYS A 695 6.83 -12.43 -12.06
N ILE A 696 5.58 -12.07 -12.33
CA ILE A 696 4.80 -11.13 -11.53
C ILE A 696 4.72 -11.62 -10.07
N PHE A 697 4.90 -10.70 -9.12
CA PHE A 697 4.85 -10.95 -7.69
C PHE A 697 3.81 -10.06 -7.01
N HIS A 698 2.55 -10.48 -7.07
CA HIS A 698 1.40 -9.72 -6.56
C HIS A 698 1.01 -10.22 -5.15
N MET A 699 0.69 -9.28 -4.24
CA MET A 699 0.26 -9.54 -2.85
C MET A 699 1.04 -10.64 -2.11
N ASN A 700 2.36 -10.50 -2.09
CA ASN A 700 3.28 -11.42 -1.41
C ASN A 700 3.23 -12.88 -1.96
N HIS A 701 2.81 -13.07 -3.20
CA HIS A 701 2.69 -14.34 -3.90
C HIS A 701 3.25 -14.25 -5.33
N MET A 702 3.67 -15.37 -5.93
CA MET A 702 4.20 -15.41 -7.30
C MET A 702 3.11 -15.86 -8.28
N GLU A 703 2.77 -15.01 -9.24
CA GLU A 703 1.83 -15.37 -10.31
C GLU A 703 2.55 -16.07 -11.47
N ASN A 704 1.79 -16.60 -12.44
CA ASN A 704 2.37 -17.28 -13.60
C ASN A 704 2.85 -16.33 -14.69
N ASN A 705 2.31 -15.10 -14.74
CA ASN A 705 2.57 -14.13 -15.79
C ASN A 705 4.04 -13.68 -15.74
N GLN A 706 4.69 -13.64 -16.90
CA GLN A 706 6.11 -13.27 -17.02
C GLN A 706 6.28 -11.74 -17.03
N VAL A 707 7.41 -11.29 -16.50
CA VAL A 707 7.92 -9.92 -16.67
C VAL A 707 9.13 -10.01 -17.60
N ALA A 708 9.05 -9.31 -18.73
CA ALA A 708 10.12 -9.26 -19.72
C ALA A 708 10.43 -7.81 -20.12
N LEU A 709 11.70 -7.53 -20.37
CA LEU A 709 12.22 -6.21 -20.76
C LEU A 709 12.48 -6.18 -22.27
N SER A 710 12.12 -5.11 -22.96
CA SER A 710 12.55 -4.91 -24.37
C SER A 710 14.08 -4.76 -24.46
N LYS A 711 14.72 -5.45 -25.42
CA LYS A 711 16.16 -5.27 -25.69
C LYS A 711 16.48 -3.83 -26.14
N LYS A 712 15.59 -3.22 -26.94
CA LYS A 712 15.68 -1.81 -27.38
C LYS A 712 15.67 -0.86 -26.18
N SER A 713 14.86 -1.16 -25.16
CA SER A 713 14.80 -0.37 -23.92
C SER A 713 16.06 -0.48 -23.04
N LEU A 714 16.90 -1.50 -23.19
CA LEU A 714 18.18 -1.64 -22.47
C LEU A 714 19.29 -0.74 -23.06
N ALA A 715 19.23 -0.43 -24.36
CA ALA A 715 20.11 0.57 -24.97
C ALA A 715 19.87 1.98 -24.39
N SER A 716 18.65 2.28 -23.93
CA SER A 716 18.31 3.49 -23.16
C SER A 716 18.67 3.39 -21.66
N HIS A 717 19.62 2.51 -21.33
CA HIS A 717 20.20 2.28 -20.00
C HIS A 717 19.24 1.73 -18.94
N THR A 718 19.83 1.11 -17.91
CA THR A 718 19.15 0.43 -16.80
C THR A 718 19.76 0.84 -15.47
N PHE A 719 18.94 1.25 -14.52
CA PHE A 719 19.34 1.47 -13.13
C PHE A 719 18.84 0.33 -12.23
N ILE A 720 19.76 -0.28 -11.46
CA ILE A 720 19.46 -1.39 -10.54
C ILE A 720 19.89 -0.99 -9.14
N THR A 721 18.96 -0.97 -8.19
CA THR A 721 19.25 -0.53 -6.82
C THR A 721 18.60 -1.39 -5.75
N GLY A 722 19.12 -1.30 -4.53
CA GLY A 722 18.67 -2.08 -3.38
C GLY A 722 19.77 -2.38 -2.36
N SER A 723 19.37 -2.62 -1.12
CA SER A 723 20.24 -2.98 0.01
C SER A 723 21.14 -4.20 -0.26
N THR A 724 22.20 -4.36 0.53
CA THR A 724 23.07 -5.56 0.51
C THR A 724 22.24 -6.83 0.69
N GLY A 725 22.47 -7.85 -0.15
CA GLY A 725 21.70 -9.09 -0.12
C GLY A 725 20.25 -9.01 -0.66
N SER A 726 19.81 -7.87 -1.20
CA SER A 726 18.49 -7.74 -1.86
C SER A 726 18.37 -8.57 -3.14
N GLY A 727 19.47 -8.73 -3.88
CA GLY A 727 19.56 -9.54 -5.11
C GLY A 727 20.24 -8.88 -6.31
N LYS A 728 20.75 -7.63 -6.20
CA LYS A 728 21.29 -6.83 -7.32
C LYS A 728 22.14 -7.63 -8.33
N SER A 729 23.25 -8.22 -7.88
CA SER A 729 24.17 -8.96 -8.75
C SER A 729 23.50 -10.16 -9.42
N ASN A 730 22.59 -10.88 -8.75
CA ASN A 730 21.79 -11.95 -9.37
C ASN A 730 20.93 -11.42 -10.54
N THR A 731 20.34 -10.24 -10.40
CA THR A 731 19.58 -9.58 -11.46
C THR A 731 20.48 -9.27 -12.66
N VAL A 732 21.68 -8.71 -12.42
CA VAL A 732 22.67 -8.47 -13.49
C VAL A 732 23.11 -9.79 -14.13
N TYR A 733 23.39 -10.84 -13.35
CA TYR A 733 23.78 -12.15 -13.86
C TYR A 733 22.72 -12.76 -14.80
N GLN A 734 21.43 -12.57 -14.52
CA GLN A 734 20.36 -13.01 -15.44
C GLN A 734 20.32 -12.19 -16.72
N ILE A 735 20.43 -10.86 -16.62
CA ILE A 735 20.43 -9.98 -17.79
C ILE A 735 21.63 -10.29 -18.70
N LEU A 736 22.86 -10.36 -18.15
CA LEU A 736 24.07 -10.71 -18.91
C LEU A 736 23.98 -12.14 -19.50
N ARG A 737 23.52 -13.12 -18.73
CA ARG A 737 23.34 -14.51 -19.22
C ARG A 737 22.41 -14.59 -20.43
N LYS A 738 21.30 -13.84 -20.39
CA LYS A 738 20.31 -13.84 -21.48
C LYS A 738 20.77 -12.97 -22.66
N LEU A 739 21.54 -11.90 -22.42
CA LEU A 739 22.14 -11.04 -23.45
C LEU A 739 23.33 -11.64 -24.21
N LYS A 740 24.18 -12.47 -23.58
CA LYS A 740 25.51 -12.86 -24.11
C LYS A 740 25.53 -13.39 -25.57
N LYS A 741 24.41 -13.90 -26.07
CA LYS A 741 24.28 -14.37 -27.47
C LYS A 741 24.07 -13.26 -28.49
N ASP A 742 23.50 -12.14 -28.05
CA ASP A 742 22.96 -11.08 -28.91
C ASP A 742 23.78 -9.80 -28.78
N ALA A 743 24.34 -9.55 -27.60
CA ALA A 743 25.17 -8.40 -27.28
C ALA A 743 26.41 -8.82 -26.48
N LYS A 744 27.51 -8.10 -26.70
CA LYS A 744 28.76 -8.19 -25.92
C LYS A 744 28.63 -7.43 -24.59
N PHE A 745 29.58 -7.60 -23.67
CA PHE A 745 29.52 -6.86 -22.39
C PHE A 745 30.89 -6.53 -21.81
N LEU A 746 30.95 -5.42 -21.07
CA LEU A 746 32.03 -5.04 -20.18
C LEU A 746 31.48 -4.95 -18.76
N VAL A 747 32.05 -5.68 -17.80
CA VAL A 747 31.74 -5.51 -16.38
C VAL A 747 32.90 -4.81 -15.69
N VAL A 748 32.65 -3.66 -15.07
CA VAL A 748 33.61 -3.00 -14.16
C VAL A 748 33.15 -3.24 -12.72
N GLU A 749 33.91 -4.05 -11.98
CA GLU A 749 33.58 -4.53 -10.63
C GLU A 749 34.59 -3.98 -9.61
N PRO A 750 34.25 -2.90 -8.87
CA PRO A 750 35.20 -2.19 -8.02
C PRO A 750 35.30 -2.69 -6.56
N ALA A 751 34.46 -3.64 -6.13
CA ALA A 751 34.27 -3.92 -4.70
C ALA A 751 34.45 -5.41 -4.33
N LYS A 752 33.73 -6.31 -4.99
CA LYS A 752 33.50 -7.69 -4.55
C LYS A 752 34.29 -8.72 -5.34
N GLY A 753 34.60 -8.41 -6.60
CA GLY A 753 35.22 -9.36 -7.53
C GLY A 753 34.35 -10.60 -7.79
N GLU A 754 33.01 -10.49 -7.70
CA GLU A 754 32.12 -11.67 -7.76
C GLU A 754 31.95 -12.21 -9.19
N TYR A 755 31.80 -11.33 -10.18
CA TYR A 755 31.51 -11.64 -11.58
C TYR A 755 32.48 -12.64 -12.24
N LYS A 756 33.79 -12.56 -11.96
CA LYS A 756 34.80 -13.49 -12.52
C LYS A 756 34.55 -14.96 -12.13
N ASN A 757 33.96 -15.21 -10.97
CA ASN A 757 33.65 -16.58 -10.52
C ASN A 757 32.35 -17.12 -11.16
N ILE A 758 31.53 -16.24 -11.73
CA ILE A 758 30.27 -16.59 -12.40
C ILE A 758 30.48 -16.77 -13.91
N PHE A 759 31.27 -15.88 -14.53
CA PHE A 759 31.45 -15.83 -15.98
C PHE A 759 32.91 -16.02 -16.44
N GLY A 760 33.91 -15.70 -15.63
CA GLY A 760 35.33 -15.70 -16.06
C GLY A 760 35.95 -17.08 -16.29
N ASN A 761 35.25 -18.17 -15.96
CA ASN A 761 35.65 -19.54 -16.33
C ASN A 761 35.12 -19.95 -17.73
N ASP A 762 34.34 -19.09 -18.39
CA ASP A 762 33.85 -19.27 -19.75
C ASP A 762 34.92 -18.80 -20.76
N LYS A 763 35.18 -19.59 -21.80
CA LYS A 763 36.26 -19.33 -22.77
C LYS A 763 36.05 -18.10 -23.65
N GLU A 764 34.83 -17.58 -23.69
CA GLU A 764 34.47 -16.37 -24.45
C GLU A 764 34.45 -15.12 -23.56
N VAL A 765 35.04 -15.17 -22.36
CA VAL A 765 35.04 -14.08 -21.37
C VAL A 765 36.47 -13.80 -20.89
N SER A 766 37.00 -12.65 -21.29
CA SER A 766 38.32 -12.15 -20.88
C SER A 766 38.22 -11.47 -19.50
N VAL A 767 39.13 -11.78 -18.58
CA VAL A 767 39.17 -11.20 -17.23
C VAL A 767 40.48 -10.44 -17.06
N TYR A 768 40.39 -9.15 -16.75
CA TYR A 768 41.54 -8.29 -16.45
C TYR A 768 41.43 -7.73 -15.03
N GLY A 769 42.56 -7.40 -14.42
CA GLY A 769 42.60 -6.67 -13.17
C GLY A 769 44.02 -6.33 -12.73
N THR A 770 44.25 -6.22 -11.43
CA THR A 770 45.41 -5.46 -10.90
C THR A 770 46.53 -6.30 -10.30
N ASN A 771 46.54 -7.63 -10.52
CA ASN A 771 47.58 -8.51 -9.98
C ASN A 771 47.87 -9.68 -10.96
N PRO A 772 49.00 -9.66 -11.70
CA PRO A 772 49.31 -10.65 -12.74
C PRO A 772 49.40 -12.09 -12.20
N ALA A 773 49.72 -12.26 -10.91
CA ALA A 773 49.80 -13.57 -10.27
C ALA A 773 48.44 -14.28 -10.08
N VAL A 774 47.29 -13.63 -10.37
CA VAL A 774 45.94 -14.22 -10.19
C VAL A 774 44.95 -13.92 -11.32
N MET A 775 45.30 -13.06 -12.28
CA MET A 775 44.53 -12.73 -13.48
C MET A 775 45.42 -11.91 -14.44
N PRO A 776 45.13 -11.90 -15.75
CA PRO A 776 45.74 -10.96 -16.70
C PRO A 776 45.70 -9.51 -16.19
N LEU A 777 46.77 -8.76 -16.44
CA LEU A 777 46.88 -7.37 -16.03
C LEU A 777 46.04 -6.46 -16.94
N LEU A 778 45.18 -5.62 -16.36
CA LEU A 778 44.57 -4.49 -17.07
C LEU A 778 45.67 -3.51 -17.45
N ARG A 779 45.82 -3.20 -18.74
CA ARG A 779 46.76 -2.20 -19.24
C ARG A 779 46.02 -1.22 -20.15
N ILE A 780 46.05 0.07 -19.80
CA ILE A 780 45.37 1.16 -20.51
C ILE A 780 46.26 2.40 -20.52
N ASN A 781 46.32 3.12 -21.65
CA ASN A 781 46.86 4.46 -21.69
C ASN A 781 45.70 5.47 -21.69
N PRO A 782 45.56 6.34 -20.67
CA PRO A 782 44.52 7.36 -20.64
C PRO A 782 44.81 8.55 -21.56
N PHE A 783 46.00 8.62 -22.18
CA PHE A 783 46.42 9.65 -23.12
C PHE A 783 46.40 9.20 -24.59
N SER A 784 45.89 8.00 -24.89
CA SER A 784 45.73 7.52 -26.28
C SER A 784 44.26 7.53 -26.70
N PHE A 785 44.02 7.99 -27.93
CA PHE A 785 42.69 8.21 -28.50
C PHE A 785 42.62 7.78 -29.98
N PRO A 786 41.44 7.35 -30.47
CA PRO A 786 41.23 6.97 -31.87
C PRO A 786 41.61 8.08 -32.86
N LYS A 787 42.25 7.72 -33.97
CA LYS A 787 42.88 8.65 -34.96
C LYS A 787 41.90 9.58 -35.70
N THR A 788 40.59 9.48 -35.45
CA THR A 788 39.52 10.35 -35.95
C THR A 788 39.06 11.41 -34.94
N ILE A 789 39.52 11.35 -33.69
CA ILE A 789 39.24 12.35 -32.65
C ILE A 789 40.39 13.35 -32.58
N HIS A 790 40.04 14.62 -32.41
CA HIS A 790 41.03 15.69 -32.29
C HIS A 790 41.63 15.71 -30.87
N VAL A 791 42.95 15.81 -30.76
CA VAL A 791 43.70 15.78 -29.49
C VAL A 791 43.08 16.70 -28.42
N LEU A 792 42.75 17.95 -28.77
CA LEU A 792 42.12 18.90 -27.84
C LEU A 792 40.73 18.47 -27.32
N GLU A 793 39.93 17.73 -28.09
CA GLU A 793 38.64 17.19 -27.59
C GLU A 793 38.88 16.12 -26.53
N HIS A 794 39.83 15.21 -26.79
CA HIS A 794 40.23 14.18 -25.84
C HIS A 794 40.80 14.81 -24.55
N LEU A 795 41.64 15.85 -24.66
CA LEU A 795 42.13 16.59 -23.48
C LEU A 795 41.00 17.19 -22.64
N ASP A 796 39.99 17.82 -23.24
CA ASP A 796 38.89 18.41 -22.47
C ASP A 796 38.07 17.35 -21.74
N ARG A 797 37.72 16.24 -22.40
CA ARG A 797 37.06 15.08 -21.76
C ARG A 797 37.91 14.48 -20.65
N LEU A 798 39.21 14.29 -20.89
CA LEU A 798 40.17 13.73 -19.94
C LEU A 798 40.31 14.61 -18.67
N ILE A 799 40.37 15.93 -18.83
CA ILE A 799 40.40 16.88 -17.72
C ILE A 799 39.07 16.89 -16.95
N GLU A 800 37.92 16.69 -17.61
CA GLU A 800 36.65 16.49 -16.92
C GLU A 800 36.63 15.21 -16.06
N ILE A 801 37.18 14.08 -16.54
CA ILE A 801 37.34 12.87 -15.72
C ILE A 801 38.22 13.14 -14.49
N PHE A 802 39.33 13.89 -14.62
CA PHE A 802 40.14 14.28 -13.45
C PHE A 802 39.37 15.20 -12.48
N ASN A 803 38.54 16.12 -12.98
CA ASN A 803 37.67 16.97 -12.15
C ASN A 803 36.59 16.17 -11.39
N VAL A 804 36.08 15.08 -11.96
CA VAL A 804 35.17 14.14 -11.25
C VAL A 804 35.91 13.35 -10.18
N CYS A 805 37.09 12.80 -10.51
CA CYS A 805 37.78 11.83 -9.65
C CYS A 805 38.59 12.49 -8.52
N TRP A 806 39.02 13.75 -8.70
CA TRP A 806 39.82 14.48 -7.72
C TRP A 806 39.18 15.81 -7.34
N PRO A 807 38.98 16.11 -6.04
CA PRO A 807 38.63 17.45 -5.62
C PRO A 807 39.80 18.39 -5.96
N MET A 808 39.52 19.30 -6.90
CA MET A 808 40.39 20.37 -7.36
C MET A 808 39.75 21.74 -7.05
N TYR A 809 40.58 22.75 -6.79
CA TYR A 809 40.12 24.10 -6.45
C TYR A 809 41.04 25.16 -7.08
N ALA A 810 40.56 26.40 -7.12
CA ALA A 810 41.26 27.54 -7.70
C ALA A 810 41.82 27.23 -9.12
N ALA A 811 43.14 27.40 -9.33
CA ALA A 811 43.75 27.23 -10.65
C ALA A 811 44.12 25.77 -11.00
N MET A 812 43.89 24.78 -10.13
CA MET A 812 44.36 23.40 -10.33
C MET A 812 43.96 22.77 -11.68
N PRO A 813 42.71 22.89 -12.17
CA PRO A 813 42.33 22.28 -13.45
C PRO A 813 43.05 22.91 -14.65
N ALA A 814 43.34 24.20 -14.60
CA ALA A 814 44.09 24.91 -15.65
C ALA A 814 45.58 24.51 -15.64
N VAL A 815 46.19 24.42 -14.45
CA VAL A 815 47.58 23.93 -14.30
C VAL A 815 47.72 22.49 -14.79
N LEU A 816 46.76 21.62 -14.48
CA LEU A 816 46.71 20.24 -14.98
C LEU A 816 46.55 20.21 -16.51
N LYS A 817 45.60 20.98 -17.07
CA LYS A 817 45.40 21.05 -18.54
C LYS A 817 46.67 21.49 -19.27
N SER A 818 47.32 22.58 -18.86
CA SER A 818 48.55 23.04 -19.51
C SER A 818 49.74 22.11 -19.35
N ALA A 819 49.80 21.30 -18.28
CA ALA A 819 50.80 20.24 -18.14
C ALA A 819 50.55 19.07 -19.09
N VAL A 820 49.28 18.69 -19.30
CA VAL A 820 48.91 17.67 -20.29
C VAL A 820 49.18 18.18 -21.72
N GLU A 821 48.73 19.39 -22.07
CA GLU A 821 49.02 20.06 -23.35
C GLU A 821 50.52 20.08 -23.67
N LYS A 822 51.35 20.48 -22.70
CA LYS A 822 52.80 20.45 -22.87
C LYS A 822 53.33 19.02 -23.04
N SER A 823 52.85 18.04 -22.28
CA SER A 823 53.31 16.65 -22.39
C SER A 823 53.03 16.04 -23.77
N TYR A 824 51.90 16.36 -24.40
CA TYR A 824 51.65 16.01 -25.80
C TYR A 824 52.61 16.72 -26.76
N THR A 825 52.91 17.99 -26.51
CA THR A 825 53.87 18.77 -27.32
C THR A 825 55.28 18.16 -27.22
N ASP A 826 55.71 17.76 -26.02
CA ASP A 826 56.99 17.09 -25.76
C ASP A 826 57.05 15.68 -26.42
N CYS A 827 55.90 15.00 -26.59
CA CYS A 827 55.76 13.78 -27.39
C CYS A 827 55.77 14.01 -28.93
N GLY A 828 55.88 15.26 -29.41
CA GLY A 828 55.88 15.58 -30.83
C GLY A 828 54.50 15.73 -31.49
N TRP A 829 53.46 16.08 -30.73
CA TRP A 829 52.13 16.40 -31.28
C TRP A 829 51.98 17.88 -31.67
N ASP A 830 51.51 18.14 -32.90
CA ASP A 830 50.94 19.42 -33.30
C ASP A 830 49.50 19.52 -32.78
N LEU A 831 49.29 20.26 -31.68
CA LEU A 831 47.98 20.43 -31.04
C LEU A 831 46.91 21.14 -31.91
N ILE A 832 47.32 21.82 -32.98
CA ILE A 832 46.41 22.54 -33.89
C ILE A 832 45.99 21.65 -35.06
N ARG A 833 46.84 20.69 -35.46
CA ARG A 833 46.54 19.72 -36.52
C ARG A 833 46.09 18.35 -36.01
N SER A 834 46.30 18.07 -34.72
CA SER A 834 46.11 16.75 -34.11
C SER A 834 46.88 15.64 -34.83
N LEU A 835 48.16 15.89 -35.14
CA LEU A 835 49.07 14.94 -35.77
C LEU A 835 50.35 14.80 -34.95
N ASN A 836 50.84 13.57 -34.78
CA ASN A 836 52.16 13.30 -34.22
C ASN A 836 53.22 13.18 -35.33
N GLN A 837 54.41 13.73 -35.11
CA GLN A 837 55.50 13.73 -36.09
C GLN A 837 56.19 12.35 -36.31
N TYR A 838 55.97 11.38 -35.42
CA TYR A 838 56.60 10.06 -35.40
C TYR A 838 55.62 8.91 -35.75
N GLU A 839 54.67 9.15 -36.65
CA GLU A 839 53.58 8.22 -37.05
C GLU A 839 52.63 7.79 -35.91
N ASN A 840 51.94 8.78 -35.31
CA ASN A 840 50.68 8.65 -34.53
C ASN A 840 50.67 7.81 -33.24
N ASP A 841 51.65 6.94 -32.98
CA ASP A 841 51.54 5.92 -31.91
C ASP A 841 52.34 6.25 -30.63
N LEU A 842 52.98 7.43 -30.56
CA LEU A 842 53.65 7.94 -29.35
C LEU A 842 52.72 8.90 -28.58
N TYR A 843 52.36 8.51 -27.36
CA TYR A 843 51.45 9.24 -26.48
C TYR A 843 52.09 9.47 -25.08
N PRO A 844 51.70 10.55 -24.35
CA PRO A 844 52.19 10.82 -23.00
C PRO A 844 51.94 9.69 -21.99
N THR A 845 52.63 9.77 -20.86
CA THR A 845 52.40 8.97 -19.65
C THR A 845 52.12 9.87 -18.43
N PHE A 846 51.77 9.27 -17.30
CA PHE A 846 51.64 9.99 -16.03
C PHE A 846 52.96 10.59 -15.52
N SER A 847 54.12 10.10 -15.99
CA SER A 847 55.43 10.64 -15.58
C SER A 847 55.67 12.01 -16.23
N ASP A 848 55.43 12.11 -17.53
CA ASP A 848 55.59 13.34 -18.30
C ASP A 848 54.72 14.47 -17.74
N VAL A 849 53.46 14.15 -17.42
CA VAL A 849 52.52 15.10 -16.82
C VAL A 849 52.94 15.50 -15.40
N ALA A 850 53.51 14.59 -14.61
CA ALA A 850 54.01 14.90 -13.27
C ALA A 850 55.19 15.89 -13.33
N ASP A 851 56.19 15.64 -14.18
CA ASP A 851 57.33 16.55 -14.31
C ASP A 851 56.97 17.87 -15.02
N ASN A 852 56.02 17.86 -15.96
CA ASN A 852 55.49 19.11 -16.53
C ASN A 852 54.66 19.93 -15.53
N ILE A 853 53.88 19.32 -14.63
CA ILE A 853 53.24 20.05 -13.52
C ILE A 853 54.31 20.69 -12.62
N LYS A 854 55.36 19.93 -12.26
CA LYS A 854 56.47 20.42 -11.42
C LYS A 854 57.17 21.60 -12.08
N TYR A 855 57.49 21.52 -13.38
CA TYR A 855 58.05 22.62 -14.17
C TYR A 855 57.13 23.86 -14.21
N ILE A 856 55.86 23.68 -14.56
CA ILE A 856 54.89 24.79 -14.67
C ILE A 856 54.71 25.48 -13.32
N ILE A 857 54.53 24.74 -12.22
CA ILE A 857 54.39 25.32 -10.88
C ILE A 857 55.67 26.03 -10.43
N ASP A 858 56.87 25.52 -10.73
CA ASP A 858 58.11 26.23 -10.37
C ASP A 858 58.30 27.52 -11.19
N SER A 859 57.96 27.50 -12.48
CA SER A 859 58.08 28.64 -13.40
C SER A 859 57.04 29.75 -13.23
N SER A 860 55.89 29.47 -12.61
CA SER A 860 54.76 30.41 -12.54
C SER A 860 54.98 31.59 -11.58
N GLU A 861 54.15 32.63 -11.68
CA GLU A 861 54.17 33.79 -10.77
C GLU A 861 53.38 33.57 -9.46
N TYR A 862 52.91 32.34 -9.18
CA TYR A 862 52.22 32.04 -7.92
C TYR A 862 53.14 32.22 -6.71
N ASP A 863 52.57 32.60 -5.57
CA ASP A 863 53.29 32.65 -4.30
C ASP A 863 53.72 31.25 -3.82
N ASN A 864 54.68 31.21 -2.89
CA ASN A 864 55.26 29.96 -2.41
C ASN A 864 54.27 29.05 -1.64
N GLU A 865 53.18 29.61 -1.09
CA GLU A 865 52.17 28.83 -0.35
C GLU A 865 51.26 28.11 -1.35
N ASN A 866 50.74 28.81 -2.37
CA ASN A 866 50.00 28.19 -3.47
C ASN A 866 50.87 27.23 -4.28
N LYS A 867 52.14 27.55 -4.58
CA LYS A 867 53.08 26.59 -5.21
C LYS A 867 53.26 25.33 -4.37
N GLY A 868 53.40 25.48 -3.05
CA GLY A 868 53.49 24.37 -2.11
C GLY A 868 52.22 23.52 -2.08
N ALA A 869 51.05 24.16 -2.00
CA ALA A 869 49.74 23.49 -1.99
C ALA A 869 49.47 22.72 -3.30
N TYR A 870 49.70 23.35 -4.46
CA TYR A 870 49.49 22.73 -5.77
C TYR A 870 50.44 21.54 -6.01
N LYS A 871 51.70 21.63 -5.57
CA LYS A 871 52.61 20.47 -5.56
C LYS A 871 52.12 19.38 -4.62
N GLY A 872 51.74 19.73 -3.39
CA GLY A 872 51.23 18.78 -2.40
C GLY A 872 49.98 18.02 -2.85
N SER A 873 49.09 18.65 -3.61
CA SER A 873 47.82 18.07 -4.06
C SER A 873 47.88 17.35 -5.41
N LEU A 874 48.53 17.91 -6.44
CA LEU A 874 48.55 17.34 -7.79
C LEU A 874 49.72 16.39 -8.01
N LEU A 875 50.95 16.84 -7.69
CA LEU A 875 52.17 16.06 -7.97
C LEU A 875 52.17 14.74 -7.18
N THR A 876 51.80 14.78 -5.89
CA THR A 876 51.68 13.60 -5.03
C THR A 876 50.66 12.58 -5.58
N ARG A 877 49.54 13.05 -6.16
CA ARG A 877 48.52 12.19 -6.76
C ARG A 877 49.05 11.52 -8.04
N LEU A 878 49.65 12.29 -8.96
CA LEU A 878 50.23 11.74 -10.20
C LEU A 878 51.38 10.77 -9.95
N GLN A 879 52.28 11.07 -9.01
CA GLN A 879 53.37 10.17 -8.60
C GLN A 879 52.87 8.88 -7.90
N SER A 880 51.63 8.87 -7.42
CA SER A 880 50.98 7.63 -6.95
C SER A 880 50.41 6.77 -8.09
N LEU A 881 50.30 7.33 -9.31
CA LEU A 881 49.87 6.61 -10.51
C LEU A 881 51.04 6.06 -11.33
N THR A 882 52.21 6.72 -11.31
CA THR A 882 53.44 6.25 -12.00
C THR A 882 54.06 5.01 -11.36
N ASN A 883 53.78 4.76 -10.08
CA ASN A 883 54.56 3.84 -9.25
C ASN A 883 53.76 2.58 -8.84
N GLY A 884 54.46 1.48 -8.60
CA GLY A 884 53.87 0.23 -8.14
C GLY A 884 52.83 -0.33 -9.12
N ILE A 885 51.76 -0.93 -8.59
CA ILE A 885 50.69 -1.55 -9.40
C ILE A 885 50.01 -0.55 -10.36
N ASN A 886 49.87 0.72 -9.97
CA ASN A 886 49.26 1.72 -10.84
C ASN A 886 50.13 1.98 -12.08
N GLY A 887 51.46 2.03 -11.93
CA GLY A 887 52.41 2.11 -13.04
C GLY A 887 52.54 0.82 -13.87
N LEU A 888 51.94 -0.29 -13.40
CA LEU A 888 51.72 -1.47 -14.23
C LEU A 888 50.47 -1.33 -15.10
N ILE A 889 49.40 -0.71 -14.56
CA ILE A 889 48.10 -0.54 -15.25
C ILE A 889 48.15 0.59 -16.28
N PHE A 890 48.80 1.71 -15.93
CA PHE A 890 48.93 2.87 -16.81
C PHE A 890 50.24 2.79 -17.60
N SER A 891 50.18 2.19 -18.79
CA SER A 891 51.36 1.84 -19.59
C SER A 891 51.15 2.04 -21.09
N SER A 892 52.23 2.34 -21.81
CA SER A 892 52.23 2.48 -23.29
C SER A 892 51.87 1.18 -24.02
N ASP A 893 52.08 0.00 -23.42
CA ASP A 893 51.61 -1.29 -23.95
C ASP A 893 50.18 -1.61 -23.47
N GLU A 894 49.19 -0.85 -23.95
CA GLU A 894 47.79 -1.07 -23.63
C GLU A 894 47.13 -2.24 -24.38
N ILE A 895 46.03 -2.75 -23.82
CA ILE A 895 45.10 -3.67 -24.47
C ILE A 895 44.34 -2.91 -25.56
N SER A 896 44.02 -3.52 -26.70
CA SER A 896 43.30 -2.81 -27.77
C SER A 896 41.85 -2.52 -27.39
N ASP A 897 41.32 -1.38 -27.85
CA ASP A 897 39.91 -1.01 -27.65
C ASP A 897 38.94 -2.10 -28.15
N SER A 898 39.29 -2.82 -29.22
CA SER A 898 38.53 -3.98 -29.71
C SER A 898 38.49 -5.14 -28.73
N GLU A 899 39.61 -5.47 -28.06
CA GLU A 899 39.65 -6.53 -27.03
C GLU A 899 38.91 -6.10 -25.75
N LEU A 900 38.87 -4.79 -25.45
CA LEU A 900 38.15 -4.26 -24.28
C LEU A 900 36.64 -4.10 -24.48
N PHE A 901 36.19 -3.79 -25.70
CA PHE A 901 34.81 -3.36 -25.96
C PHE A 901 34.02 -4.21 -26.96
N ASP A 902 34.65 -5.06 -27.78
CA ASP A 902 33.94 -5.94 -28.73
C ASP A 902 34.01 -7.45 -28.36
N GLU A 903 34.71 -7.79 -27.27
CA GLU A 903 34.63 -9.09 -26.60
C GLU A 903 33.69 -9.08 -25.38
N ASN A 904 33.60 -10.18 -24.62
CA ASN A 904 32.99 -10.13 -23.28
C ASN A 904 34.10 -9.97 -22.25
N VAL A 905 34.07 -8.91 -21.46
CA VAL A 905 35.19 -8.48 -20.62
C VAL A 905 34.74 -8.25 -19.18
N ILE A 906 35.59 -8.62 -18.22
CA ILE A 906 35.42 -8.32 -16.80
C ILE A 906 36.68 -7.64 -16.30
N VAL A 907 36.57 -6.39 -15.86
CA VAL A 907 37.62 -5.62 -15.20
C VAL A 907 37.38 -5.65 -13.69
N ASP A 908 38.19 -6.43 -12.98
CA ASP A 908 38.12 -6.58 -11.53
C ASP A 908 39.08 -5.61 -10.81
N LEU A 909 38.50 -4.56 -10.21
CA LEU A 909 39.20 -3.55 -9.42
C LEU A 909 38.99 -3.76 -7.91
N SER A 910 38.40 -4.88 -7.47
CA SER A 910 38.18 -5.19 -6.04
C SER A 910 39.46 -5.14 -5.19
N ARG A 911 40.62 -5.42 -5.80
CA ARG A 911 41.95 -5.38 -5.16
C ARG A 911 42.57 -3.98 -5.06
N VAL A 912 41.98 -2.96 -5.68
CA VAL A 912 42.43 -1.55 -5.55
C VAL A 912 42.02 -1.02 -4.16
N GLY A 913 42.92 -0.27 -3.50
CA GLY A 913 42.66 0.28 -2.16
C GLY A 913 41.90 1.61 -2.16
N SER A 914 42.34 2.58 -2.97
CA SER A 914 41.77 3.93 -3.03
C SER A 914 40.48 3.96 -3.86
N SER A 915 39.46 4.65 -3.34
CA SER A 915 38.22 4.99 -4.05
C SER A 915 38.48 5.94 -5.22
N GLU A 916 39.39 6.88 -5.07
CA GLU A 916 39.82 7.84 -6.10
C GLU A 916 40.49 7.13 -7.27
N THR A 917 41.35 6.13 -7.01
CA THR A 917 41.95 5.30 -8.07
C THR A 917 40.92 4.42 -8.76
N LYS A 918 39.92 3.88 -8.05
CA LYS A 918 38.80 3.13 -8.66
C LYS A 918 37.97 4.04 -9.58
N ALA A 919 37.55 5.19 -9.09
CA ALA A 919 36.81 6.19 -9.85
C ALA A 919 37.60 6.61 -11.11
N LEU A 920 38.91 6.82 -10.98
CA LEU A 920 39.77 7.18 -12.11
C LEU A 920 39.81 6.07 -13.16
N ILE A 921 40.06 4.82 -12.79
CA ILE A 921 40.11 3.70 -13.75
C ILE A 921 38.72 3.50 -14.41
N MET A 922 37.63 3.59 -13.63
CA MET A 922 36.26 3.55 -14.17
C MET A 922 36.03 4.68 -15.19
N GLY A 923 36.51 5.90 -14.90
CA GLY A 923 36.37 7.06 -15.77
C GLY A 923 37.18 6.94 -17.07
N MET A 924 38.41 6.43 -17.01
CA MET A 924 39.22 6.19 -18.21
C MET A 924 38.65 5.09 -19.09
N LEU A 925 38.04 4.05 -18.51
CA LEU A 925 37.33 3.01 -19.27
C LEU A 925 36.07 3.58 -19.95
N VAL A 926 35.28 4.41 -19.26
CA VAL A 926 34.12 5.09 -19.85
C VAL A 926 34.54 6.09 -20.95
N LEU A 927 35.65 6.80 -20.77
CA LEU A 927 36.23 7.70 -21.77
C LEU A 927 36.65 6.95 -23.05
N LYS A 928 37.52 5.94 -22.94
CA LYS A 928 37.96 5.16 -24.11
C LYS A 928 36.79 4.44 -24.79
N LEU A 929 35.82 3.94 -24.03
CA LEU A 929 34.58 3.37 -24.58
C LEU A 929 33.78 4.41 -25.39
N GLN A 930 33.60 5.62 -24.85
CA GLN A 930 32.90 6.70 -25.55
C GLN A 930 33.58 7.02 -26.88
N GLU A 931 34.90 7.21 -26.84
CA GLU A 931 35.71 7.60 -27.99
C GLU A 931 35.78 6.48 -29.05
N TYR A 932 35.84 5.22 -28.63
CA TYR A 932 35.74 4.05 -29.52
C TYR A 932 34.34 3.93 -30.15
N ARG A 933 33.27 4.10 -29.38
CA ARG A 933 31.88 3.98 -29.87
C ARG A 933 31.50 5.13 -30.81
N MET A 934 31.95 6.35 -30.54
CA MET A 934 31.77 7.51 -31.43
C MET A 934 32.40 7.31 -32.82
N THR A 935 33.44 6.48 -32.92
CA THR A 935 34.28 6.35 -34.13
C THR A 935 34.05 5.05 -34.89
N GLY A 936 33.65 3.97 -34.21
CA GLY A 936 33.34 2.67 -34.81
C GLY A 936 31.97 2.56 -35.49
N THR A 937 31.08 3.56 -35.38
CA THR A 937 29.70 3.46 -35.92
C THR A 937 29.45 4.27 -37.19
N ASN A 938 29.33 3.58 -38.32
CA ASN A 938 28.93 4.14 -39.63
C ASN A 938 27.43 4.59 -39.71
N GLY A 939 26.78 4.91 -38.59
CA GLY A 939 25.38 5.32 -38.55
C GLY A 939 24.86 5.54 -37.13
N MET A 940 24.06 6.59 -36.94
CA MET A 940 23.40 6.92 -35.67
C MET A 940 22.16 6.04 -35.42
N ASN A 941 21.79 5.88 -34.15
CA ASN A 941 20.63 5.11 -33.67
C ASN A 941 20.67 3.62 -34.04
N SER A 942 21.83 2.97 -33.89
CA SER A 942 21.88 1.50 -33.97
C SER A 942 21.24 0.86 -32.74
N GLY A 943 20.63 -0.32 -32.91
CA GLY A 943 20.16 -1.15 -31.81
C GLY A 943 21.29 -1.62 -30.87
N LEU A 944 20.91 -2.28 -29.77
CA LEU A 944 21.83 -2.76 -28.76
C LEU A 944 22.91 -3.70 -29.34
N LYS A 945 24.19 -3.39 -29.10
CA LYS A 945 25.35 -4.20 -29.52
C LYS A 945 26.20 -4.66 -28.33
N HIS A 946 26.33 -3.79 -27.34
CA HIS A 946 27.18 -4.00 -26.18
C HIS A 946 26.54 -3.41 -24.92
N VAL A 947 26.85 -3.99 -23.76
CA VAL A 947 26.38 -3.53 -22.46
C VAL A 947 27.53 -3.36 -21.47
N THR A 948 27.70 -2.13 -20.99
CA THR A 948 28.64 -1.82 -19.90
C THR A 948 27.93 -1.85 -18.54
N VAL A 949 28.39 -2.71 -17.63
CA VAL A 949 27.95 -2.78 -16.24
C VAL A 949 28.91 -1.96 -15.37
N LEU A 950 28.36 -0.96 -14.68
CA LEU A 950 29.05 -0.20 -13.63
C LEU A 950 28.44 -0.59 -12.27
N GLU A 951 29.10 -1.50 -11.55
CA GLU A 951 28.79 -1.76 -10.14
C GLU A 951 29.37 -0.66 -9.24
N GLU A 952 28.70 -0.39 -8.12
CA GLU A 952 29.11 0.60 -7.12
C GLU A 952 29.37 2.00 -7.74
N ALA A 953 28.52 2.39 -8.70
CA ALA A 953 28.71 3.53 -9.59
C ALA A 953 28.78 4.90 -8.89
N HIS A 954 28.33 5.02 -7.63
CA HIS A 954 28.55 6.22 -6.80
C HIS A 954 30.02 6.56 -6.57
N ASN A 955 30.97 5.67 -6.89
CA ASN A 955 32.40 6.00 -6.87
C ASN A 955 32.77 7.09 -7.88
N ILE A 956 32.07 7.17 -9.03
CA ILE A 956 32.33 8.14 -10.09
C ILE A 956 31.14 9.07 -10.37
N LEU A 957 29.90 8.59 -10.26
CA LEU A 957 28.69 9.39 -10.49
C LEU A 957 28.11 9.98 -9.19
N ARG A 958 28.99 10.52 -8.35
CA ARG A 958 28.66 10.93 -6.98
C ARG A 958 27.93 12.27 -6.93
N ARG A 959 26.81 12.32 -6.20
CA ARG A 959 26.10 13.56 -5.89
C ARG A 959 26.96 14.50 -5.05
N THR A 960 26.94 15.78 -5.40
CA THR A 960 27.60 16.85 -4.63
C THR A 960 26.59 17.69 -3.84
N SER A 961 27.07 18.40 -2.82
CA SER A 961 26.25 19.34 -2.04
C SER A 961 25.83 20.51 -2.91
N ILE A 962 24.52 20.77 -3.00
CA ILE A 962 23.97 21.98 -3.65
C ILE A 962 24.26 23.22 -2.79
N GLU A 963 24.43 23.03 -1.48
CA GLU A 963 24.75 24.07 -0.50
C GLU A 963 26.26 24.40 -0.46
N GLN A 964 26.77 25.03 -1.53
CA GLN A 964 28.03 25.77 -1.47
C GLN A 964 27.79 27.25 -1.82
N SER A 965 28.53 28.13 -1.13
CA SER A 965 28.36 29.58 -1.20
C SER A 965 28.69 30.14 -2.59
N ALA A 966 27.90 31.11 -3.05
CA ALA A 966 27.81 31.57 -4.44
C ALA A 966 29.07 32.18 -5.10
N GLU A 967 30.22 32.21 -4.42
CA GLU A 967 31.52 32.58 -5.01
C GLU A 967 32.30 31.38 -5.56
N GLY A 968 31.92 30.14 -5.17
CA GLY A 968 32.44 28.90 -5.73
C GLY A 968 31.42 28.21 -6.61
N ALA A 969 31.59 28.26 -7.94
CA ALA A 969 30.79 27.43 -8.84
C ALA A 969 31.04 25.94 -8.54
N ASN A 970 29.98 25.14 -8.45
CA ASN A 970 30.08 23.70 -8.17
C ASN A 970 30.60 22.92 -9.39
N LEU A 971 31.90 23.07 -9.67
CA LEU A 971 32.60 22.45 -10.80
C LEU A 971 32.47 20.92 -10.75
N LEU A 972 32.65 20.32 -9.56
CA LEU A 972 32.55 18.88 -9.35
C LEU A 972 31.15 18.35 -9.72
N GLY A 973 30.08 19.01 -9.25
CA GLY A 973 28.71 18.65 -9.59
C GLY A 973 28.42 18.79 -11.09
N LYS A 974 28.91 19.87 -11.71
CA LYS A 974 28.77 20.06 -13.16
C LYS A 974 29.51 18.97 -13.96
N SER A 975 30.74 18.62 -13.58
CA SER A 975 31.51 17.56 -14.24
C SER A 975 30.85 16.18 -14.08
N VAL A 976 30.22 15.89 -12.94
CA VAL A 976 29.42 14.66 -12.75
C VAL A 976 28.16 14.67 -13.64
N GLU A 977 27.44 15.79 -13.73
CA GLU A 977 26.29 15.91 -14.66
C GLU A 977 26.71 15.76 -16.12
N MET A 978 27.84 16.36 -16.52
CA MET A 978 28.38 16.25 -17.89
C MET A 978 28.76 14.79 -18.21
N LEU A 979 29.43 14.09 -17.29
CA LEU A 979 29.73 12.65 -17.46
C LEU A 979 28.46 11.79 -17.52
N ALA A 980 27.46 12.06 -16.69
CA ALA A 980 26.18 11.34 -16.70
C ALA A 980 25.37 11.57 -17.99
N ASN A 981 25.50 12.76 -18.60
CA ASN A 981 24.91 13.06 -19.90
C ASN A 981 25.72 12.40 -21.05
N ALA A 982 27.05 12.40 -20.99
CA ALA A 982 27.91 11.69 -21.94
C ALA A 982 27.59 10.18 -21.99
N ILE A 983 27.40 9.54 -20.83
CA ILE A 983 26.90 8.16 -20.72
C ILE A 983 25.53 8.00 -21.40
N ALA A 984 24.62 8.97 -21.19
CA ALA A 984 23.27 8.95 -21.76
C ALA A 984 23.21 9.23 -23.28
N GLU A 985 24.28 9.75 -23.88
CA GLU A 985 24.41 9.92 -25.33
C GLU A 985 24.87 8.64 -26.04
N MET A 986 25.62 7.76 -25.34
CA MET A 986 26.18 6.53 -25.94
C MET A 986 25.12 5.54 -26.45
N ARG A 987 23.86 5.65 -25.98
CA ARG A 987 22.71 4.91 -26.52
C ARG A 987 22.57 5.02 -28.05
N THR A 988 23.00 6.14 -28.63
CA THR A 988 22.95 6.38 -30.09
C THR A 988 23.89 5.46 -30.88
N TYR A 989 24.95 4.93 -30.24
CA TYR A 989 25.93 4.03 -30.82
C TYR A 989 25.62 2.54 -30.58
N GLY A 990 24.52 2.24 -29.88
CA GLY A 990 24.11 0.88 -29.48
C GLY A 990 24.70 0.40 -28.15
N GLU A 991 25.22 1.32 -27.32
CA GLU A 991 25.84 1.05 -26.02
C GLU A 991 24.81 1.20 -24.89
N GLY A 992 24.43 0.08 -24.26
CA GLY A 992 23.56 0.09 -23.07
C GLY A 992 24.39 0.15 -21.79
N PHE A 993 23.96 0.92 -20.79
CA PHE A 993 24.60 0.89 -19.46
C PHE A 993 23.70 0.22 -18.43
N ILE A 994 24.25 -0.68 -17.62
CA ILE A 994 23.62 -1.20 -16.40
C ILE A 994 24.35 -0.58 -15.22
N ILE A 995 23.70 0.36 -14.54
CA ILE A 995 24.24 1.10 -13.42
C ILE A 995 23.67 0.47 -12.14
N ALA A 996 24.53 -0.19 -11.36
CA ALA A 996 24.14 -0.95 -10.18
C ALA A 996 24.72 -0.32 -8.90
N ASP A 997 23.85 0.06 -7.95
CA ASP A 997 24.29 0.72 -6.71
C ASP A 997 23.45 0.32 -5.48
N GLN A 998 24.00 0.50 -4.28
CA GLN A 998 23.36 0.13 -3.02
C GLN A 998 22.66 1.31 -2.33
N ALA A 999 23.08 2.55 -2.60
CA ALA A 999 22.65 3.76 -1.90
C ALA A 999 22.35 4.88 -2.92
N PRO A 1000 21.15 4.89 -3.55
CA PRO A 1000 20.84 5.80 -4.64
C PRO A 1000 20.92 7.29 -4.26
N GLY A 1001 20.72 7.65 -2.98
CA GLY A 1001 20.93 9.01 -2.48
C GLY A 1001 22.36 9.54 -2.59
N LEU A 1002 23.37 8.68 -2.77
CA LEU A 1002 24.75 9.07 -3.06
C LEU A 1002 25.00 9.37 -4.54
N MET A 1003 24.08 9.01 -5.43
CA MET A 1003 24.21 9.19 -6.89
C MET A 1003 23.58 10.49 -7.35
N ASP A 1004 24.12 11.07 -8.42
CA ASP A 1004 23.51 12.26 -9.01
C ASP A 1004 22.16 11.95 -9.70
N MET A 1005 21.23 12.91 -9.62
CA MET A 1005 19.88 12.76 -10.15
C MET A 1005 19.82 12.67 -11.68
N SER A 1006 20.81 13.20 -12.40
CA SER A 1006 20.93 13.02 -13.84
C SER A 1006 20.96 11.53 -14.22
N VAL A 1007 21.69 10.70 -13.47
CA VAL A 1007 21.82 9.25 -13.71
C VAL A 1007 20.49 8.51 -13.55
N ILE A 1008 19.77 8.80 -12.47
CA ILE A 1008 18.49 8.16 -12.14
C ILE A 1008 17.39 8.64 -13.10
N ARG A 1009 17.48 9.89 -13.60
CA ARG A 1009 16.56 10.44 -14.62
C ARG A 1009 16.83 9.87 -16.01
N ASN A 1010 18.09 9.83 -16.44
CA ASN A 1010 18.48 9.49 -17.81
C ASN A 1010 18.41 7.96 -18.11
N THR A 1011 18.27 7.11 -17.08
CA THR A 1011 18.08 5.67 -17.21
C THR A 1011 16.61 5.30 -17.44
N ASN A 1012 16.29 4.67 -18.57
CA ASN A 1012 14.92 4.27 -18.92
C ASN A 1012 14.39 3.12 -18.06
N THR A 1013 15.14 2.02 -17.98
CA THR A 1013 14.72 0.84 -17.20
C THR A 1013 15.12 1.03 -15.73
N LYS A 1014 14.20 0.83 -14.80
CA LYS A 1014 14.45 0.94 -13.35
C LYS A 1014 14.05 -0.35 -12.66
N ILE A 1015 14.98 -0.93 -11.90
CA ILE A 1015 14.80 -2.16 -11.12
C ILE A 1015 15.15 -1.87 -9.66
N ILE A 1016 14.12 -1.63 -8.86
CA ILE A 1016 14.22 -1.19 -7.46
C ILE A 1016 13.93 -2.38 -6.55
N MET A 1017 14.99 -3.00 -6.03
CA MET A 1017 14.89 -4.05 -5.01
C MET A 1017 14.74 -3.43 -3.61
N ARG A 1018 14.65 -4.25 -2.56
CA ARG A 1018 14.41 -3.77 -1.18
C ARG A 1018 15.38 -2.65 -0.75
N LEU A 1019 14.84 -1.47 -0.45
CA LEU A 1019 15.53 -0.31 0.11
C LEU A 1019 14.95 0.02 1.49
N PRO A 1020 15.71 -0.07 2.60
CA PRO A 1020 15.18 0.27 3.93
C PRO A 1020 14.98 1.78 4.14
N ASP A 1021 15.94 2.60 3.71
CA ASP A 1021 15.93 4.05 3.95
C ASP A 1021 14.74 4.74 3.28
N GLN A 1022 14.24 5.82 3.88
CA GLN A 1022 13.12 6.58 3.33
C GLN A 1022 13.53 7.52 2.19
N THR A 1023 14.65 8.23 2.33
CA THR A 1023 15.09 9.19 1.32
C THR A 1023 15.48 8.48 0.02
N ASP A 1024 16.18 7.34 0.11
CA ASP A 1024 16.46 6.47 -1.03
C ASP A 1024 15.18 6.00 -1.74
N ARG A 1025 14.18 5.50 -0.97
CA ARG A 1025 12.91 5.01 -1.51
C ARG A 1025 12.10 6.09 -2.21
N GLU A 1026 12.01 7.28 -1.62
CA GLU A 1026 11.31 8.41 -2.25
C GLU A 1026 12.02 8.86 -3.52
N LEU A 1027 13.35 8.94 -3.51
CA LEU A 1027 14.17 9.37 -4.64
C LEU A 1027 13.93 8.49 -5.88
N VAL A 1028 14.06 7.17 -5.73
CA VAL A 1028 13.95 6.23 -6.86
C VAL A 1028 12.51 5.86 -7.17
N GLY A 1029 11.63 5.84 -6.16
CA GLY A 1029 10.21 5.56 -6.35
C GLY A 1029 9.51 6.65 -7.14
N LYS A 1030 9.75 7.93 -6.81
CA LYS A 1030 9.21 9.06 -7.57
C LYS A 1030 9.79 9.12 -9.00
N ALA A 1031 11.06 8.71 -9.18
CA ALA A 1031 11.68 8.55 -10.50
C ALA A 1031 11.19 7.30 -11.30
N ALA A 1032 10.43 6.40 -10.69
CA ALA A 1032 9.82 5.21 -11.30
C ALA A 1032 8.28 5.25 -11.26
N ASN A 1033 7.70 6.45 -11.10
CA ASN A 1033 6.25 6.70 -11.07
C ASN A 1033 5.47 5.88 -10.02
N LEU A 1034 6.09 5.61 -8.86
CA LEU A 1034 5.44 4.92 -7.74
C LEU A 1034 4.60 5.89 -6.88
N ASN A 1035 3.45 5.42 -6.40
CA ASN A 1035 2.66 6.14 -5.39
C ASN A 1035 3.20 5.91 -3.96
N GLU A 1036 2.76 6.72 -2.99
CA GLU A 1036 3.31 6.70 -1.62
C GLU A 1036 3.14 5.34 -0.90
N ASP A 1037 2.09 4.56 -1.19
CA ASP A 1037 1.93 3.19 -0.64
C ASP A 1037 2.94 2.21 -1.24
N GLN A 1038 3.18 2.30 -2.56
CA GLN A 1038 4.21 1.53 -3.26
C GLN A 1038 5.61 1.90 -2.77
N ILE A 1039 5.87 3.19 -2.54
CA ILE A 1039 7.11 3.71 -1.94
C ILE A 1039 7.27 3.18 -0.50
N ALA A 1040 6.20 3.02 0.27
CA ALA A 1040 6.26 2.35 1.58
C ALA A 1040 6.56 0.84 1.46
N GLU A 1041 6.03 0.16 0.45
CA GLU A 1041 6.20 -1.27 0.23
C GLU A 1041 7.63 -1.67 -0.17
N LEU A 1042 8.39 -0.77 -0.82
CA LEU A 1042 9.81 -0.99 -1.17
C LEU A 1042 10.69 -1.41 0.01
N ALA A 1043 10.34 -1.04 1.25
CA ALA A 1043 11.08 -1.45 2.44
C ALA A 1043 10.84 -2.92 2.84
N LYS A 1044 9.70 -3.50 2.45
CA LYS A 1044 9.26 -4.85 2.85
C LYS A 1044 9.65 -5.96 1.86
N LEU A 1045 10.04 -5.60 0.64
CA LEU A 1045 10.20 -6.55 -0.48
C LEU A 1045 11.12 -7.75 -0.12
N PRO A 1046 10.69 -9.01 -0.37
CA PRO A 1046 11.54 -10.17 -0.19
C PRO A 1046 12.79 -10.16 -1.07
N CYS A 1047 13.84 -10.90 -0.67
CA CYS A 1047 15.04 -11.08 -1.49
C CYS A 1047 14.69 -11.62 -2.90
N GLY A 1048 15.24 -11.02 -3.94
CA GLY A 1048 14.93 -11.32 -5.34
C GLY A 1048 13.58 -10.78 -5.84
N VAL A 1049 12.86 -9.96 -5.06
CA VAL A 1049 11.70 -9.18 -5.53
C VAL A 1049 12.15 -7.74 -5.79
N ALA A 1050 11.67 -7.17 -6.89
CA ALA A 1050 11.92 -5.79 -7.28
C ALA A 1050 10.67 -5.13 -7.87
N ALA A 1051 10.48 -3.83 -7.63
CA ALA A 1051 9.63 -3.01 -8.48
C ALA A 1051 10.38 -2.74 -9.80
N VAL A 1052 9.72 -3.00 -10.92
CA VAL A 1052 10.28 -2.89 -12.27
C VAL A 1052 9.43 -1.91 -13.08
N TYR A 1053 10.09 -0.99 -13.77
CA TYR A 1053 9.49 0.04 -14.60
C TYR A 1053 10.37 0.30 -15.83
N GLN A 1054 9.73 0.65 -16.95
CA GLN A 1054 10.35 1.25 -18.14
C GLN A 1054 9.44 2.42 -18.54
N ASN A 1055 9.96 3.49 -19.15
CA ASN A 1055 9.19 4.74 -19.32
C ASN A 1055 7.89 4.59 -20.12
N GLU A 1056 7.82 3.61 -21.04
CA GLU A 1056 6.62 3.34 -21.85
C GLU A 1056 5.55 2.51 -21.12
N TRP A 1057 5.83 2.02 -19.91
CA TRP A 1057 4.90 1.20 -19.12
C TRP A 1057 3.88 2.09 -18.40
N VAL A 1058 2.60 1.72 -18.48
CA VAL A 1058 1.49 2.46 -17.84
C VAL A 1058 1.67 2.55 -16.32
N GLN A 1059 2.25 1.51 -15.71
CA GLN A 1059 2.50 1.41 -14.28
C GLN A 1059 3.67 0.46 -13.99
N ALA A 1060 4.32 0.61 -12.82
CA ALA A 1060 5.33 -0.33 -12.36
C ALA A 1060 4.71 -1.66 -11.91
N VAL A 1061 5.45 -2.76 -12.09
CA VAL A 1061 5.07 -4.11 -11.65
C VAL A 1061 6.05 -4.63 -10.61
N LEU A 1062 5.60 -5.48 -9.67
CA LEU A 1062 6.52 -6.26 -8.85
C LEU A 1062 6.94 -7.53 -9.61
N CYS A 1063 8.24 -7.74 -9.75
CA CYS A 1063 8.84 -8.91 -10.37
C CYS A 1063 9.61 -9.73 -9.34
N LYS A 1064 9.34 -11.03 -9.29
CA LYS A 1064 10.25 -12.02 -8.71
C LYS A 1064 11.28 -12.39 -9.78
N VAL A 1065 12.48 -11.85 -9.64
CA VAL A 1065 13.63 -12.13 -10.51
C VAL A 1065 14.05 -13.59 -10.36
N GLU A 1066 14.36 -14.27 -11.46
CA GLU A 1066 14.81 -15.66 -11.43
C GLU A 1066 16.15 -15.79 -10.71
N LYS A 1067 16.32 -16.82 -9.86
CA LYS A 1067 17.64 -17.11 -9.28
C LYS A 1067 18.56 -17.65 -10.37
N TYR A 1068 19.77 -17.08 -10.49
CA TYR A 1068 20.78 -17.57 -11.40
C TYR A 1068 21.21 -19.00 -11.00
N VAL A 1069 21.07 -19.94 -11.94
CA VAL A 1069 21.51 -21.33 -11.79
C VAL A 1069 22.68 -21.57 -12.76
N GLY A 1070 23.90 -21.58 -12.22
CA GLY A 1070 25.14 -21.85 -12.93
C GLY A 1070 26.24 -22.24 -11.93
N SER A 1071 27.35 -22.75 -12.43
CA SER A 1071 28.43 -23.29 -11.59
C SER A 1071 29.34 -22.18 -11.06
N SER A 1072 29.15 -21.81 -9.79
CA SER A 1072 30.06 -20.90 -9.07
C SER A 1072 31.35 -21.64 -8.67
N TYR A 1073 32.21 -21.90 -9.65
CA TYR A 1073 33.59 -22.32 -9.44
C TYR A 1073 34.44 -21.08 -9.22
N SER A 1074 35.37 -21.11 -8.27
CA SER A 1074 36.37 -20.05 -8.10
C SER A 1074 37.12 -19.83 -9.42
N TYR A 1075 37.22 -18.58 -9.87
CA TYR A 1075 38.03 -18.23 -11.04
C TYR A 1075 39.46 -18.72 -10.84
N SER A 1076 39.99 -19.46 -11.82
CA SER A 1076 41.33 -20.04 -11.76
C SER A 1076 42.16 -19.53 -12.93
N TYR A 1077 43.32 -18.98 -12.61
CA TYR A 1077 44.28 -18.48 -13.59
C TYR A 1077 45.64 -19.14 -13.42
N THR A 1078 46.38 -19.28 -14.51
CA THR A 1078 47.77 -19.72 -14.51
C THR A 1078 48.56 -18.65 -15.24
N PRO A 1079 49.38 -17.84 -14.54
CA PRO A 1079 50.20 -16.82 -15.16
C PRO A 1079 51.14 -17.41 -16.21
N LYS A 1080 51.31 -16.70 -17.33
CA LYS A 1080 52.36 -16.91 -18.30
C LYS A 1080 53.59 -16.09 -17.90
N GLU A 1081 54.72 -16.34 -18.53
CA GLU A 1081 55.91 -15.50 -18.39
C GLU A 1081 55.62 -14.08 -18.92
N ASP A 1082 54.85 -13.99 -20.01
CA ASP A 1082 54.35 -12.77 -20.64
C ASP A 1082 53.40 -11.90 -19.77
N ASP A 1083 53.00 -12.34 -18.58
CA ASP A 1083 52.18 -11.52 -17.65
C ASP A 1083 53.04 -10.71 -16.67
N TYR A 1084 54.34 -10.98 -16.60
CA TYR A 1084 55.29 -10.33 -15.70
C TYR A 1084 56.16 -9.25 -16.40
N VAL A 1085 55.67 -8.67 -17.50
CA VAL A 1085 56.34 -7.68 -18.41
C VAL A 1085 56.97 -6.47 -17.72
N GLY A 1086 56.70 -6.23 -16.42
CA GLY A 1086 57.50 -5.32 -15.60
C GLY A 1086 59.01 -5.63 -15.58
N ALA A 1087 59.42 -6.84 -16.00
CA ALA A 1087 60.82 -7.24 -16.19
C ALA A 1087 61.40 -6.90 -17.59
N GLU A 1088 60.61 -6.56 -18.61
CA GLU A 1088 61.14 -6.20 -19.94
C GLU A 1088 61.82 -4.82 -19.98
N VAL A 1089 61.80 -4.02 -18.91
CA VAL A 1089 62.50 -2.72 -18.88
C VAL A 1089 64.01 -2.93 -19.02
N ASP A 1090 64.59 -3.80 -18.19
CA ASP A 1090 66.01 -4.18 -18.30
C ASP A 1090 66.31 -4.81 -19.67
N ASP A 1091 65.44 -5.68 -20.17
CA ASP A 1091 65.63 -6.41 -21.44
C ASP A 1091 65.58 -5.49 -22.68
N VAL A 1092 64.76 -4.43 -22.65
CA VAL A 1092 64.69 -3.40 -23.72
C VAL A 1092 65.80 -2.35 -23.56
N GLU A 1093 66.15 -1.94 -22.34
CA GLU A 1093 67.31 -1.08 -22.10
C GLU A 1093 68.63 -1.75 -22.51
N GLU A 1094 68.84 -3.03 -22.15
CA GLU A 1094 70.00 -3.81 -22.59
C GLU A 1094 69.97 -4.05 -24.10
N SER A 1095 68.82 -4.35 -24.71
CA SER A 1095 68.70 -4.49 -26.17
C SER A 1095 69.06 -3.19 -26.92
N LEU A 1096 68.61 -2.04 -26.42
CA LEU A 1096 68.91 -0.74 -27.01
C LEU A 1096 70.39 -0.37 -26.80
N LEU A 1097 70.92 -0.59 -25.59
CA LEU A 1097 72.32 -0.38 -25.27
C LEU A 1097 73.25 -1.27 -26.11
N GLU A 1098 72.93 -2.55 -26.27
CA GLU A 1098 73.73 -3.46 -27.10
C GLU A 1098 73.72 -3.04 -28.57
N CYS A 1099 72.55 -2.60 -29.08
CA CYS A 1099 72.43 -2.07 -30.44
C CYS A 1099 73.27 -0.78 -30.63
N ILE A 1100 73.17 0.16 -29.70
CA ILE A 1100 73.97 1.40 -29.71
C ILE A 1100 75.47 1.07 -29.67
N MET A 1101 75.91 0.25 -28.72
CA MET A 1101 77.32 -0.02 -28.44
C MET A 1101 77.98 -0.91 -29.50
N ASN A 1102 77.37 -2.04 -29.86
CA ASN A 1102 77.98 -3.01 -30.76
C ASN A 1102 77.73 -2.71 -32.25
N LYS A 1103 76.59 -2.10 -32.61
CA LYS A 1103 76.19 -1.85 -34.01
C LYS A 1103 76.40 -0.40 -34.44
N GLU A 1104 75.80 0.57 -33.75
CA GLU A 1104 75.70 1.94 -34.30
C GLU A 1104 76.93 2.83 -34.02
N LEU A 1105 77.55 2.74 -32.83
CA LEU A 1105 78.76 3.50 -32.46
C LEU A 1105 79.95 3.28 -33.42
N PHE A 1106 79.96 2.18 -34.16
CA PHE A 1106 80.94 1.87 -35.20
C PHE A 1106 80.34 1.71 -36.61
N ARG A 1107 79.05 2.05 -36.82
CA ARG A 1107 78.29 1.87 -38.07
C ARG A 1107 78.48 0.49 -38.71
N LYS A 1108 78.42 -0.57 -37.89
CA LYS A 1108 78.54 -1.99 -38.28
C LYS A 1108 77.19 -2.66 -38.54
N GLY A 1109 76.11 -2.08 -38.04
CA GLY A 1109 74.75 -2.57 -38.24
C GLY A 1109 74.22 -2.36 -39.66
N LYS A 1110 73.06 -2.99 -39.94
CA LYS A 1110 72.12 -2.51 -40.96
C LYS A 1110 71.00 -1.77 -40.23
N GLN A 1111 70.55 -0.64 -40.74
CA GLN A 1111 69.45 0.16 -40.16
C GLN A 1111 68.13 -0.65 -40.02
N THR A 1112 67.99 -1.76 -40.77
CA THR A 1112 66.91 -2.75 -40.62
C THR A 1112 66.93 -3.54 -39.30
N ASP A 1113 68.00 -3.47 -38.50
CA ASP A 1113 68.07 -4.12 -37.19
C ASP A 1113 67.52 -3.23 -36.09
N ILE A 1114 67.87 -1.94 -36.06
CA ILE A 1114 67.37 -1.01 -35.03
C ILE A 1114 65.87 -0.69 -35.22
N ARG A 1115 65.38 -0.63 -36.47
CA ARG A 1115 63.93 -0.55 -36.80
C ARG A 1115 63.11 -1.76 -36.28
N LYS A 1116 63.73 -2.87 -35.83
CA LYS A 1116 63.00 -3.98 -35.16
C LYS A 1116 62.71 -3.69 -33.68
N LEU A 1117 63.43 -2.75 -33.06
CA LEU A 1117 63.21 -2.34 -31.68
C LEU A 1117 62.13 -1.25 -31.56
N GLU A 1118 61.75 -0.62 -32.67
CA GLU A 1118 60.81 0.50 -32.77
C GLU A 1118 59.50 0.26 -32.00
N THR A 1119 58.76 -0.81 -32.33
CA THR A 1119 57.52 -1.17 -31.63
C THR A 1119 57.74 -1.54 -30.17
N LYS A 1120 58.88 -2.14 -29.80
CA LYS A 1120 59.22 -2.43 -28.39
C LYS A 1120 59.51 -1.15 -27.61
N ILE A 1121 60.26 -0.21 -28.18
CA ILE A 1121 60.67 1.05 -27.52
C ILE A 1121 59.47 1.97 -27.32
N ILE A 1122 58.57 2.11 -28.30
CA ILE A 1122 57.32 2.88 -28.15
C ILE A 1122 56.48 2.32 -26.98
N LYS A 1123 56.33 1.00 -26.91
CA LYS A 1123 55.57 0.29 -25.86
C LYS A 1123 56.27 0.20 -24.49
N SER A 1124 57.58 0.41 -24.43
CA SER A 1124 58.39 0.33 -23.19
C SER A 1124 58.12 1.45 -22.18
N ARG A 1125 58.79 1.40 -21.02
CA ARG A 1125 58.81 2.47 -20.00
C ARG A 1125 60.04 3.40 -20.07
N LEU A 1126 60.78 3.41 -21.19
CA LEU A 1126 61.82 4.42 -21.43
C LEU A 1126 61.20 5.84 -21.35
N ASP A 1127 62.01 6.82 -20.93
CA ASP A 1127 61.57 8.22 -20.91
C ASP A 1127 61.17 8.70 -22.32
N THR A 1128 60.14 9.54 -22.39
CA THR A 1128 59.57 10.05 -23.65
C THR A 1128 60.61 10.79 -24.49
N THR A 1129 61.55 11.51 -23.87
CA THR A 1129 62.68 12.14 -24.56
C THR A 1129 63.50 11.10 -25.34
N VAL A 1130 63.91 10.02 -24.68
CA VAL A 1130 64.66 8.90 -25.30
C VAL A 1130 63.86 8.26 -26.43
N LYS A 1131 62.53 8.12 -26.29
CA LYS A 1131 61.65 7.64 -27.37
C LYS A 1131 61.64 8.60 -28.56
N CYS A 1132 61.48 9.90 -28.33
CA CYS A 1132 61.53 10.94 -29.37
C CYS A 1132 62.88 10.93 -30.09
N ASP A 1133 64.00 10.99 -29.35
CA ASP A 1133 65.36 10.98 -29.90
C ASP A 1133 65.67 9.72 -30.72
N PHE A 1134 65.12 8.57 -30.32
CA PHE A 1134 65.24 7.32 -31.04
C PHE A 1134 64.49 7.35 -32.40
N MET A 1135 63.28 7.91 -32.43
CA MET A 1135 62.52 8.08 -33.68
C MET A 1135 63.16 9.15 -34.60
N ASP A 1136 63.69 10.23 -34.01
CA ASP A 1136 64.48 11.25 -34.71
C ASP A 1136 65.78 10.68 -35.29
N TYR A 1137 66.40 9.69 -34.63
CA TYR A 1137 67.55 8.97 -35.16
C TYR A 1137 67.16 8.00 -36.30
N ILE A 1138 66.09 7.21 -36.15
CA ILE A 1138 65.66 6.21 -37.15
C ILE A 1138 65.20 6.84 -38.48
N SER A 1139 64.61 8.02 -38.43
CA SER A 1139 64.14 8.77 -39.61
C SER A 1139 65.28 9.38 -40.45
N ARG A 1140 66.45 9.66 -39.86
CA ARG A 1140 67.58 10.38 -40.50
C ARG A 1140 68.55 9.43 -41.23
N GLU A 1141 68.14 8.92 -42.39
CA GLU A 1141 68.81 7.81 -43.13
C GLU A 1141 70.30 7.93 -43.51
N LYS A 1142 70.97 9.10 -43.38
CA LYS A 1142 72.37 9.28 -43.82
C LYS A 1142 73.31 10.03 -42.86
N ASP A 1143 72.85 11.10 -42.22
CA ASP A 1143 73.68 11.95 -41.34
C ASP A 1143 73.22 11.98 -39.86
N GLY A 1144 72.60 10.89 -39.39
CA GLY A 1144 72.12 10.74 -38.01
C GLY A 1144 73.16 10.74 -36.88
N ILE A 1145 74.41 11.21 -37.07
CA ILE A 1145 75.41 11.28 -35.97
C ILE A 1145 74.95 12.26 -34.89
N GLU A 1146 74.31 13.36 -35.27
CA GLU A 1146 73.77 14.33 -34.31
C GLU A 1146 72.62 13.74 -33.49
N ALA A 1147 71.63 13.11 -34.13
CA ALA A 1147 70.53 12.46 -33.42
C ALA A 1147 71.02 11.29 -32.55
N LEU A 1148 72.00 10.50 -33.01
CA LEU A 1148 72.64 9.46 -32.19
C LEU A 1148 73.39 10.04 -30.98
N ARG A 1149 74.01 11.23 -31.13
CA ARG A 1149 74.72 11.94 -30.05
C ARG A 1149 73.75 12.43 -28.96
N VAL A 1150 72.61 13.00 -29.37
CA VAL A 1150 71.51 13.39 -28.47
C VAL A 1150 70.94 12.15 -27.77
N LEU A 1151 70.52 11.14 -28.53
CA LEU A 1151 70.01 9.87 -28.02
C LEU A 1151 70.95 9.25 -26.98
N ILE A 1152 72.26 9.16 -27.26
CA ILE A 1152 73.26 8.61 -26.33
C ILE A 1152 73.41 9.47 -25.06
N TYR A 1153 73.28 10.79 -25.18
CA TYR A 1153 73.39 11.70 -24.03
C TYR A 1153 72.19 11.55 -23.09
N ASP A 1154 70.97 11.59 -23.62
CA ASP A 1154 69.75 11.54 -22.80
C ASP A 1154 69.43 10.11 -22.33
N PHE A 1155 69.63 9.08 -23.17
CA PHE A 1155 69.47 7.66 -22.79
C PHE A 1155 70.39 7.22 -21.66
N LEU A 1156 71.62 7.74 -21.58
CA LEU A 1156 72.58 7.37 -20.54
C LEU A 1156 72.46 8.22 -19.26
N GLY A 1157 71.45 9.09 -19.16
CA GLY A 1157 71.26 10.01 -18.04
C GLY A 1157 72.43 10.99 -17.87
N ALA A 1158 73.09 11.37 -18.98
CA ALA A 1158 74.41 12.00 -18.92
C ALA A 1158 74.40 13.34 -18.19
N GLU A 1159 73.32 14.12 -18.27
CA GLU A 1159 73.24 15.38 -17.53
C GLU A 1159 73.28 15.16 -16.00
N GLU A 1160 72.56 14.17 -15.48
CA GLU A 1160 72.56 13.87 -14.05
C GLU A 1160 73.93 13.35 -13.60
N ALA A 1161 74.53 12.44 -14.38
CA ALA A 1161 75.87 11.92 -14.13
C ALA A 1161 76.93 13.04 -14.11
N ILE A 1162 76.84 14.01 -15.02
CA ILE A 1162 77.70 15.20 -15.07
C ILE A 1162 77.44 16.13 -13.87
N ARG A 1163 76.17 16.49 -13.61
CA ARG A 1163 75.77 17.39 -12.50
C ARG A 1163 76.21 16.84 -11.15
N ALA A 1164 76.02 15.55 -10.90
CA ALA A 1164 76.43 14.87 -9.66
C ALA A 1164 77.97 14.80 -9.49
N SER A 1165 78.72 14.87 -10.59
CA SER A 1165 80.18 14.64 -10.61
C SER A 1165 81.03 15.91 -10.54
N LYS A 1166 80.42 17.10 -10.37
CA LYS A 1166 81.06 18.42 -10.27
C LYS A 1166 82.03 18.64 -9.07
N LYS A 1167 82.69 17.61 -8.53
CA LYS A 1167 83.50 17.67 -7.29
C LYS A 1167 84.96 17.19 -7.39
N SER A 1168 85.39 16.57 -8.48
CA SER A 1168 86.77 16.11 -8.68
C SER A 1168 87.63 17.12 -9.45
N GLY A 1169 88.93 17.17 -9.15
CA GLY A 1169 89.87 18.14 -9.73
C GLY A 1169 90.71 17.62 -10.91
N ASP A 1170 90.88 16.30 -11.01
CA ASP A 1170 91.47 15.67 -12.20
C ASP A 1170 90.38 15.27 -13.20
N ILE A 1171 90.69 15.43 -14.49
CA ILE A 1171 89.80 15.06 -15.59
C ILE A 1171 89.66 13.54 -15.72
N MET A 1172 90.71 12.75 -15.46
CA MET A 1172 90.59 11.28 -15.51
C MET A 1172 89.76 10.75 -14.34
N GLU A 1173 89.97 11.28 -13.12
CA GLU A 1173 89.10 11.00 -11.96
C GLU A 1173 87.65 11.41 -12.25
N TRP A 1174 87.43 12.59 -12.84
CA TRP A 1174 86.09 13.08 -13.21
C TRP A 1174 85.38 12.20 -14.24
N ILE A 1175 86.07 11.76 -15.29
CA ILE A 1175 85.51 10.85 -16.31
C ILE A 1175 85.15 9.50 -15.68
N ASN A 1176 86.03 8.94 -14.83
CA ASN A 1176 85.70 7.73 -14.08
C ASN A 1176 84.46 7.92 -13.19
N LEU A 1177 84.31 9.09 -12.56
CA LEU A 1177 83.14 9.43 -11.73
C LEU A 1177 81.86 9.61 -12.56
N VAL A 1178 81.93 10.16 -13.78
CA VAL A 1178 80.79 10.27 -14.70
C VAL A 1178 80.41 8.89 -15.26
N VAL A 1179 81.36 8.13 -15.81
CA VAL A 1179 81.11 6.80 -16.40
C VAL A 1179 80.52 5.81 -15.38
N SER A 1180 80.99 5.83 -14.12
CA SER A 1180 80.43 5.02 -13.03
C SER A 1180 79.03 5.44 -12.57
N ARG A 1181 78.45 6.49 -13.16
CA ARG A 1181 77.12 7.03 -12.84
C ARG A 1181 76.17 7.13 -14.04
N LEU A 1182 76.64 6.85 -15.25
CA LEU A 1182 75.77 6.67 -16.42
C LEU A 1182 74.86 5.46 -16.20
N LYS A 1183 73.61 5.57 -16.66
CA LYS A 1183 72.59 4.53 -16.59
C LYS A 1183 71.85 4.45 -17.92
N PRO A 1184 71.71 3.27 -18.56
CA PRO A 1184 72.30 1.98 -18.17
C PRO A 1184 73.85 1.96 -18.21
N SER A 1185 74.47 0.99 -17.55
CA SER A 1185 75.92 1.06 -17.25
C SER A 1185 76.80 0.56 -18.40
N ILE A 1186 77.68 1.43 -18.90
CA ILE A 1186 78.63 1.10 -20.00
C ILE A 1186 79.91 0.39 -19.54
N MET A 1187 80.07 0.12 -18.24
CA MET A 1187 81.30 -0.45 -17.64
C MET A 1187 81.68 -1.85 -18.16
N GLY A 1188 80.73 -2.61 -18.71
CA GLY A 1188 80.99 -3.94 -19.31
C GLY A 1188 81.64 -3.91 -20.70
N TYR A 1189 81.65 -2.75 -21.37
CA TYR A 1189 82.17 -2.62 -22.73
C TYR A 1189 83.67 -2.26 -22.75
N SER A 1190 84.35 -2.47 -23.88
CA SER A 1190 85.79 -2.18 -23.94
C SER A 1190 86.07 -0.68 -23.85
N LYS A 1191 87.23 -0.31 -23.28
CA LYS A 1191 87.69 1.09 -23.10
C LYS A 1191 87.43 1.98 -24.32
N LYS A 1192 87.70 1.46 -25.54
CA LYS A 1192 87.47 2.18 -26.81
C LYS A 1192 86.00 2.51 -27.11
N HIS A 1193 85.04 1.74 -26.60
CA HIS A 1193 83.61 2.11 -26.66
C HIS A 1193 83.31 3.22 -25.66
N ILE A 1194 83.85 3.10 -24.43
CA ILE A 1194 83.62 4.07 -23.34
C ILE A 1194 84.21 5.45 -23.68
N ASP A 1195 85.45 5.52 -24.18
CA ASP A 1195 86.06 6.76 -24.68
C ASP A 1195 85.23 7.40 -25.81
N MET A 1196 84.65 6.59 -26.71
CA MET A 1196 83.84 7.06 -27.83
C MET A 1196 82.47 7.61 -27.37
N VAL A 1197 81.83 6.94 -26.40
CA VAL A 1197 80.61 7.43 -25.74
C VAL A 1197 80.90 8.74 -24.99
N MET A 1198 81.99 8.79 -24.22
CA MET A 1198 82.39 10.02 -23.51
C MET A 1198 82.73 11.17 -24.46
N ALA A 1199 83.32 10.90 -25.63
CA ALA A 1199 83.52 11.91 -26.66
C ALA A 1199 82.19 12.51 -27.16
N LEU A 1200 81.17 11.67 -27.40
CA LEU A 1200 79.84 12.10 -27.84
C LEU A 1200 79.10 12.89 -26.74
N ILE A 1201 79.10 12.37 -25.51
CA ILE A 1201 78.49 13.02 -24.34
C ILE A 1201 79.12 14.39 -24.08
N LEU A 1202 80.45 14.50 -24.09
CA LEU A 1202 81.14 15.76 -23.81
C LEU A 1202 81.00 16.77 -24.95
N TYR A 1203 80.85 16.31 -26.20
CA TYR A 1203 80.49 17.18 -27.31
C TYR A 1203 79.08 17.76 -27.11
N GLU A 1204 78.08 16.92 -26.83
CA GLU A 1204 76.70 17.38 -26.59
C GLU A 1204 76.62 18.33 -25.39
N GLN A 1205 77.29 18.00 -24.28
CA GLN A 1205 77.39 18.89 -23.12
C GLN A 1205 78.02 20.24 -23.50
N SER A 1206 79.01 20.28 -24.40
CA SER A 1206 79.62 21.54 -24.85
C SER A 1206 78.73 22.38 -25.78
N VAL A 1207 77.73 21.75 -26.42
CA VAL A 1207 76.69 22.41 -27.22
C VAL A 1207 75.57 22.94 -26.31
N ARG A 1208 75.13 22.16 -25.31
CA ARG A 1208 74.12 22.57 -24.32
C ARG A 1208 74.63 23.62 -23.32
N ASP A 1209 75.90 23.51 -22.91
CA ASP A 1209 76.57 24.44 -21.98
C ASP A 1209 78.02 24.69 -22.43
N ALA A 1210 78.24 25.87 -23.03
CA ALA A 1210 79.54 26.29 -23.55
C ALA A 1210 80.67 26.33 -22.50
N SER A 1211 80.38 26.28 -21.20
CA SER A 1211 81.42 26.21 -20.16
C SER A 1211 82.22 24.89 -20.18
N TYR A 1212 81.65 23.82 -20.73
CA TYR A 1212 82.30 22.50 -20.85
C TYR A 1212 83.19 22.36 -22.08
N ASN A 1213 83.21 23.33 -22.98
CA ASN A 1213 83.98 23.26 -24.22
C ASN A 1213 85.50 23.09 -23.95
N ASN A 1214 86.02 23.74 -22.90
CA ASN A 1214 87.39 23.52 -22.41
C ASN A 1214 87.66 22.10 -21.90
N ILE A 1215 86.65 21.42 -21.35
CA ILE A 1215 86.76 20.03 -20.86
C ILE A 1215 86.75 19.06 -22.05
N PHE A 1216 85.95 19.32 -23.09
CA PHE A 1216 85.95 18.54 -24.33
C PHE A 1216 87.26 18.68 -25.11
N CYS A 1217 87.83 19.89 -25.21
CA CYS A 1217 89.17 20.09 -25.79
C CYS A 1217 90.23 19.29 -25.00
N LYS A 1218 90.26 19.41 -23.67
CA LYS A 1218 91.22 18.69 -22.82
C LYS A 1218 91.04 17.16 -22.89
N PHE A 1219 89.81 16.67 -23.05
CA PHE A 1219 89.54 15.25 -23.30
C PHE A 1219 90.15 14.78 -24.62
N THR A 1220 89.91 15.50 -25.71
CA THR A 1220 90.39 15.13 -27.05
C THR A 1220 91.91 15.27 -27.19
N GLU A 1221 92.54 16.24 -26.52
CA GLU A 1221 94.00 16.33 -26.37
C GLU A 1221 94.58 15.06 -25.72
N ILE A 1222 94.08 14.66 -24.54
CA ILE A 1222 94.60 13.49 -23.81
C ILE A 1222 94.36 12.19 -24.60
N TYR A 1223 93.21 12.05 -25.27
CA TYR A 1223 92.91 10.89 -26.12
C TYR A 1223 93.92 10.77 -27.28
N ASN A 1224 94.27 11.89 -27.92
CA ASN A 1224 95.26 11.92 -29.01
C ASN A 1224 96.70 11.66 -28.52
N GLU A 1225 97.07 12.12 -27.32
CA GLU A 1225 98.40 11.85 -26.74
C GLU A 1225 98.61 10.40 -26.28
N LYS A 1226 97.56 9.78 -25.71
CA LYS A 1226 97.69 8.49 -24.97
C LYS A 1226 96.97 7.31 -25.63
N GLY A 1227 96.14 7.54 -26.64
CA GLY A 1227 95.33 6.51 -27.31
C GLY A 1227 94.10 6.05 -26.54
N GLY A 1228 93.70 6.79 -25.50
CA GLY A 1228 92.56 6.54 -24.62
C GLY A 1228 92.57 7.49 -23.41
N VAL A 1229 91.42 7.70 -22.77
CA VAL A 1229 91.30 8.52 -21.54
C VAL A 1229 90.75 7.72 -20.36
N PHE A 1230 89.92 6.71 -20.63
CA PHE A 1230 89.35 5.79 -19.64
C PHE A 1230 90.14 4.47 -19.54
#